data_AF-E6ZXF8-F1
#
_entry.id   AF-E6ZXF8-F1
#
_cell.length_a   1.000
_cell.length_b   1.000
_cell.length_c   1.000
_cell.angle_alpha   90.00
_cell.angle_beta   90.00
_cell.angle_gamma   90.00
#
_symmetry.space_group_name_H-M   'P 1'
#
loop_
_entity.id
_entity.type
_entity.pdbx_description
1 polymer ?
#
loop_
_entity_poly.entity_id
_entity_poly.type
_entity_poly.pdbx_seq_one_letter_code
_entity_poly.pdbx_strand_id
1 'polypeptide(L)'
;MRAHPPYGPSLARLVATKPLLILLSALTLFVAISTGVDASSNVRGLNPTLDRRYLQTYKSLFTNSSAPPDRPPSCPPCPEPDCFNCQLPAYECYQYGECNQYDGLCSCPVGFGGPDCLSPLCGSPADGSKRFPKGEPGDDKSCQCSEGWEGLNCNVCNTDAACSNFLLGGERLGENGTCYDGGATIQQSFQQCDVTNKKIVDMLPGRPPQVTFSCDKSDATCNFQFWIGGRESFYCGLDDCQETIEIGSSFNKTSYDCKKVSCQCIPDRMLCGESGSIDISEFLTEEIKGPGKMSCKADADGVRRCRFEEPGMNGLISDVFGDEAIFITCKSGECIHYSQVPGYQVPIAPEKPVTWVVISAIAAILLVVVSISLLWMLGRHYKDDEVRLGSVRLPEEEADLMKDHIPAALHWENVGYRIGSRALLDGITGSVQPGEVMAIVGASGAGKTTFLDILARREKRGVTSGTVLINGRTMSNQEYKRVVGFVDQEDLLMETLTVYETVLYSALLRLPRDMSLEAKKFRTLETMQELGILGIKDSRIGGSGFTAGGSKEGRGISGGEKRRVSIACELVTSPSILFCDEPTSGLDAYNAFNVVQSLVTLAKTYKRTVIFSIHQPRSNIVALFDKLLLLAEGRVVYSGLFSRCSDYFDQVGHPCPPGFNIADFLIDLTARHSVAAGGDAEDDVEGGGSSGSTHQRNDTSIVTTGTSSRDESTELRTRPNSIADDGSSRGGLRKKTSRLSEGLRNAFANGQSNGKDVWMPALSSGKLVHLVNSFAESDVANTTKAELDAFLGRRPEGVVNDLPDLADESTVRGSYKKAGLWTQFKILSGRAFKNLYRDPILMFAHFGLAIVLALFCGVLYHGVTNDIAGFQNRLGLFFFILSLFGFSCLTSLGVFANERALFVRERSNGYYSPLTYFTSKLLFDILPLRVVPPFLFGGCVYFLVGLVPGVAEFWKFILTLVLFSLAASSAVFFISIAVRDTGLANLVGSLTMLFSLLFAGLLINRDRIPGYLRWLQHLSFFHAAYEALIVNELRNLSLKEHKYGIDIEVPAASIISSFGFNSQAFWFPDIVTLAALFVAFTALSLVWLVMFVRERK
;
A
#
# COMPACT_ATOMS: atom_id res chain seq x y z
N MET A 1 -8.69 20.04 -75.51
CA MET A 1 -7.74 21.06 -75.04
C MET A 1 -7.42 20.79 -73.58
N ARG A 2 -6.11 20.74 -73.28
CA ARG A 2 -5.41 20.60 -71.98
C ARG A 2 -5.57 19.30 -71.18
N ALA A 3 -4.42 18.66 -71.03
CA ALA A 3 -4.14 17.44 -70.26
C ALA A 3 -3.76 17.77 -68.81
N HIS A 4 -4.10 16.88 -67.87
CA HIS A 4 -3.44 16.71 -66.58
C HIS A 4 -3.45 15.22 -66.17
N PRO A 5 -2.34 14.68 -65.60
CA PRO A 5 -2.20 13.28 -65.16
C PRO A 5 -2.62 13.09 -63.68
N PRO A 6 -2.69 11.84 -63.15
CA PRO A 6 -3.43 11.50 -61.94
C PRO A 6 -2.65 11.74 -60.64
N TYR A 7 -3.39 12.11 -59.59
CA TYR A 7 -2.93 12.24 -58.22
C TYR A 7 -2.65 10.87 -57.58
N GLY A 8 -1.49 10.75 -56.93
CA GLY A 8 -1.13 9.64 -56.03
C GLY A 8 -1.82 9.73 -54.66
N PRO A 9 -1.80 8.64 -53.87
CA PRO A 9 -2.53 8.56 -52.61
C PRO A 9 -1.82 9.35 -51.50
N SER A 10 -2.62 10.10 -50.74
CA SER A 10 -2.19 10.90 -49.60
C SER A 10 -1.74 10.03 -48.42
N LEU A 11 -0.57 10.38 -47.87
CA LEU A 11 -0.09 9.95 -46.57
C LEU A 11 -1.06 10.44 -45.47
N ALA A 12 -1.87 9.53 -44.94
CA ALA A 12 -2.57 9.70 -43.68
C ALA A 12 -2.35 8.46 -42.82
N ARG A 13 -1.26 8.43 -42.04
CA ARG A 13 -1.08 7.54 -40.86
C ARG A 13 0.19 7.90 -40.10
N LEU A 14 0.08 8.82 -39.15
CA LEU A 14 1.01 8.97 -38.03
C LEU A 14 0.35 9.79 -36.91
N VAL A 15 -0.68 9.21 -36.30
CA VAL A 15 -1.31 9.75 -35.07
C VAL A 15 -1.41 8.62 -34.06
N ALA A 16 -0.28 8.22 -33.47
CA ALA A 16 -0.27 7.29 -32.32
C ALA A 16 0.98 7.45 -31.43
N THR A 17 1.70 8.59 -31.52
CA THR A 17 2.92 8.85 -30.72
C THR A 17 2.85 10.18 -29.93
N LYS A 18 1.76 10.95 -30.07
CA LYS A 18 1.65 12.28 -29.46
C LYS A 18 1.60 12.33 -27.93
N PRO A 19 0.96 11.42 -27.16
CA PRO A 19 0.87 11.62 -25.71
C PRO A 19 2.20 11.37 -24.98
N LEU A 20 3.05 10.46 -25.49
CA LEU A 20 4.35 10.16 -24.88
C LEU A 20 5.39 11.25 -25.19
N LEU A 21 5.38 11.79 -26.41
CA LEU A 21 6.26 12.92 -26.79
C LEU A 21 5.87 14.22 -26.07
N ILE A 22 4.58 14.44 -25.81
CA ILE A 22 4.11 15.60 -25.03
C ILE A 22 4.57 15.49 -23.57
N LEU A 23 4.51 14.30 -22.96
CA LEU A 23 5.05 14.04 -21.61
C LEU A 23 6.57 14.25 -21.53
N LEU A 24 7.33 13.76 -22.52
CA LEU A 24 8.77 13.96 -22.60
C LEU A 24 9.13 15.43 -22.84
N SER A 25 8.37 16.14 -23.70
CA SER A 25 8.57 17.58 -23.94
C SER A 25 8.24 18.44 -22.71
N ALA A 26 7.23 18.06 -21.91
CA ALA A 26 6.87 18.76 -20.68
C ALA A 26 7.92 18.58 -19.58
N LEU A 27 8.54 17.39 -19.47
CA LEU A 27 9.67 17.15 -18.56
C LEU A 27 10.93 17.93 -18.99
N THR A 28 11.24 18.02 -20.28
CA THR A 28 12.42 18.76 -20.76
C THR A 28 12.25 20.27 -20.72
N LEU A 29 11.04 20.79 -20.91
CA LEU A 29 10.78 22.24 -20.89
C LEU A 29 10.80 22.81 -19.45
N PHE A 30 10.48 21.99 -18.43
CA PHE A 30 10.49 22.43 -17.03
C PHE A 30 11.89 22.42 -16.40
N VAL A 31 12.79 21.54 -16.83
CA VAL A 31 14.20 21.54 -16.38
C VAL A 31 14.96 22.79 -16.85
N ALA A 32 14.53 23.41 -17.96
CA ALA A 32 15.08 24.68 -18.43
C ALA A 32 14.61 25.91 -17.64
N ILE A 33 13.55 25.79 -16.82
CA ILE A 33 12.98 26.91 -16.06
C ILE A 33 13.55 26.99 -14.64
N SER A 34 14.27 25.97 -14.15
CA SER A 34 14.87 25.98 -12.80
C SER A 34 16.30 26.53 -12.73
N THR A 35 16.88 27.04 -13.83
CA THR A 35 18.26 27.56 -13.87
C THR A 35 18.32 29.07 -14.13
N GLY A 36 17.40 29.84 -13.54
CA GLY A 36 17.42 31.29 -13.74
C GLY A 36 16.48 32.05 -12.82
N VAL A 37 16.80 32.10 -11.52
CA VAL A 37 16.37 33.21 -10.65
C VAL A 37 17.50 33.50 -9.67
N ASP A 38 18.36 34.45 -10.04
CA ASP A 38 19.14 35.22 -9.08
C ASP A 38 18.17 36.12 -8.29
N ALA A 39 18.16 36.00 -6.96
CA ALA A 39 17.46 36.91 -6.08
C ALA A 39 18.42 37.45 -5.02
N SER A 40 18.94 38.65 -5.29
CA SER A 40 19.62 39.51 -4.33
C SER A 40 18.69 39.84 -3.15
N SER A 41 19.07 39.47 -1.92
CA SER A 41 18.38 39.87 -0.70
C SER A 41 18.87 41.26 -0.24
N ASN A 42 18.07 42.28 -0.55
CA ASN A 42 18.15 43.58 0.12
C ASN A 42 17.53 43.47 1.51
N VAL A 43 18.33 43.70 2.55
CA VAL A 43 17.90 43.81 3.94
C VAL A 43 17.25 45.18 4.15
N ARG A 44 15.95 45.20 4.46
CA ARG A 44 15.30 46.31 5.17
C ARG A 44 14.62 45.75 6.40
N GLY A 45 15.06 46.25 7.56
CA GLY A 45 14.53 45.90 8.86
C GLY A 45 13.07 46.31 9.03
N LEU A 46 12.33 45.47 9.73
CA LEU A 46 11.05 45.81 10.34
C LEU A 46 10.94 45.10 11.70
N ASN A 47 10.74 45.93 12.72
CA ASN A 47 10.51 45.55 14.12
C ASN A 47 9.27 44.67 14.28
N PRO A 48 9.26 43.68 15.19
CA PRO A 48 8.03 43.07 15.64
C PRO A 48 7.36 43.93 16.72
N THR A 49 6.19 44.46 16.39
CA THR A 49 5.22 45.01 17.34
C THR A 49 4.58 43.88 18.12
N LEU A 50 4.82 43.82 19.44
CA LEU A 50 4.11 42.94 20.36
C LEU A 50 2.69 43.45 20.61
N ASP A 51 1.71 42.56 20.40
CA ASP A 51 0.30 42.81 20.65
C ASP A 51 0.02 42.89 22.16
N ARG A 52 -0.82 43.87 22.50
CA ARG A 52 -1.01 44.44 23.83
C ARG A 52 -2.42 44.10 24.28
N ARG A 53 -2.60 42.95 24.92
CA ARG A 53 -3.80 42.64 25.71
C ARG A 53 -3.51 41.56 26.74
N TYR A 54 -3.00 41.99 27.90
CA TYR A 54 -3.29 41.47 29.25
C TYR A 54 -2.33 42.14 30.23
N LEU A 55 -2.61 43.40 30.59
CA LEU A 55 -2.07 44.10 31.77
C LEU A 55 -2.81 45.44 31.92
N GLN A 56 -4.11 45.34 32.16
CA GLN A 56 -4.95 46.43 32.66
C GLN A 56 -5.67 45.94 33.92
N THR A 57 -4.90 45.70 34.97
CA THR A 57 -5.39 45.74 36.35
C THR A 57 -4.17 46.02 37.23
N TYR A 58 -4.31 46.95 38.19
CA TYR A 58 -3.25 47.42 39.11
C TYR A 58 -2.28 48.48 38.59
N LYS A 59 -2.83 49.65 38.22
CA LYS A 59 -2.13 50.93 38.37
C LYS A 59 -3.13 52.01 38.79
N SER A 60 -3.61 51.91 40.03
CA SER A 60 -4.33 52.98 40.71
C SER A 60 -4.29 52.74 42.20
N LEU A 61 -3.16 53.06 42.82
CA LEU A 61 -2.93 53.34 44.23
C LEU A 61 -1.45 53.73 44.27
N PHE A 62 -1.09 54.76 45.03
CA PHE A 62 0.25 55.37 45.11
C PHE A 62 0.52 56.49 44.10
N THR A 63 -0.13 57.62 44.33
CA THR A 63 0.59 58.91 44.34
C THR A 63 0.29 59.66 45.64
N ASN A 64 1.37 60.18 46.23
CA ASN A 64 1.50 61.20 47.28
C ASN A 64 1.06 60.89 48.72
N SER A 65 2.05 60.67 49.58
CA SER A 65 2.12 61.32 50.90
C SER A 65 3.53 61.19 51.49
N SER A 66 4.06 62.31 51.96
CA SER A 66 5.28 62.50 52.74
C SER A 66 5.24 61.85 54.14
N ALA A 67 6.44 61.51 54.65
CA ALA A 67 6.81 61.12 56.03
C ALA A 67 6.50 59.67 56.49
N PRO A 68 7.36 59.08 57.36
CA PRO A 68 7.52 57.63 57.47
C PRO A 68 6.49 57.00 58.42
N PRO A 69 6.09 55.73 58.24
CA PRO A 69 5.37 55.01 59.28
C PRO A 69 6.28 54.04 60.02
N ASP A 70 6.13 54.07 61.35
CA ASP A 70 6.77 53.21 62.33
C ASP A 70 6.56 51.70 62.07
N ARG A 71 7.56 50.93 62.50
CA ARG A 71 7.61 49.47 62.44
C ARG A 71 6.41 48.85 63.20
N PRO A 72 5.66 47.91 62.59
CA PRO A 72 4.51 47.27 63.25
C PRO A 72 4.93 46.38 64.45
N PRO A 73 4.11 46.32 65.51
CA PRO A 73 4.48 45.80 66.84
C PRO A 73 4.61 44.27 66.95
N SER A 74 4.59 43.52 65.85
CA SER A 74 4.68 42.06 65.82
C SER A 74 5.83 41.52 64.95
N CYS A 75 6.75 42.38 64.51
CA CYS A 75 7.98 41.94 63.88
C CYS A 75 8.99 41.51 64.96
N PRO A 76 9.52 40.27 64.95
CA PRO A 76 10.59 39.88 65.85
C PRO A 76 11.82 40.77 65.61
N PRO A 77 12.59 41.13 66.66
CA PRO A 77 13.84 41.86 66.48
C PRO A 77 14.83 40.99 65.71
N CYS A 78 15.51 41.60 64.72
CA CYS A 78 16.62 40.94 64.03
C CYS A 78 17.76 40.80 65.04
N PRO A 79 18.43 39.65 65.12
CA PRO A 79 19.70 39.55 65.84
C PRO A 79 20.75 40.36 65.07
N GLU A 80 21.44 41.26 65.76
CA GLU A 80 22.69 41.85 65.28
C GLU A 80 23.72 40.75 64.95
N PRO A 81 24.65 41.00 64.00
CA PRO A 81 25.02 42.31 63.46
C PRO A 81 24.59 42.55 61.99
N ASP A 82 24.24 43.81 61.70
CA ASP A 82 24.17 44.50 60.41
C ASP A 82 23.47 43.80 59.23
N CYS A 83 22.22 44.22 58.95
CA CYS A 83 21.61 43.98 57.64
C CYS A 83 22.35 44.83 56.59
N PHE A 84 23.32 44.22 55.90
CA PHE A 84 23.95 44.79 54.72
C PHE A 84 22.88 45.24 53.71
N ASN A 85 22.98 46.48 53.23
CA ASN A 85 22.15 46.98 52.14
C ASN A 85 22.96 47.95 51.26
N CYS A 86 23.31 47.51 50.05
CA CYS A 86 24.13 48.28 49.10
C CYS A 86 23.49 49.57 48.58
N GLN A 87 22.22 49.84 48.89
CA GLN A 87 21.57 51.12 48.59
C GLN A 87 21.92 52.22 49.59
N LEU A 88 22.48 51.86 50.75
CA LEU A 88 22.90 52.82 51.76
C LEU A 88 24.37 53.21 51.51
N PRO A 89 24.74 54.50 51.63
CA PRO A 89 26.12 54.96 51.38
C PRO A 89 27.19 54.33 52.27
N ALA A 90 26.80 53.63 53.34
CA ALA A 90 27.70 52.93 54.25
C ALA A 90 28.14 51.55 53.73
N TYR A 91 27.47 51.01 52.71
CA TYR A 91 27.74 49.69 52.16
C TYR A 91 27.96 49.78 50.65
N GLU A 92 29.06 49.22 50.16
CA GLU A 92 29.42 49.22 48.74
C GLU A 92 29.49 47.78 48.22
N CYS A 93 29.14 47.57 46.95
CA CYS A 93 29.36 46.31 46.27
C CYS A 93 30.78 46.27 45.71
N TYR A 94 31.61 45.38 46.23
CA TYR A 94 32.97 45.18 45.74
C TYR A 94 32.98 44.32 44.47
N GLN A 95 34.14 44.20 43.83
CA GLN A 95 34.33 43.43 42.59
C GLN A 95 33.43 43.89 41.42
N TYR A 96 33.06 45.17 41.41
CA TYR A 96 32.10 45.76 40.46
C TYR A 96 30.74 45.04 40.44
N GLY A 97 30.34 44.45 41.57
CA GLY A 97 29.03 43.81 41.72
C GLY A 97 27.88 44.82 41.58
N GLU A 98 26.77 44.39 40.98
CA GLU A 98 25.59 45.24 40.81
C GLU A 98 24.71 45.21 42.07
N CYS A 99 24.37 46.39 42.60
CA CYS A 99 23.45 46.46 43.73
C CYS A 99 22.02 46.14 43.29
N ASN A 100 21.45 45.03 43.77
CA ASN A 100 20.08 44.66 43.46
C ASN A 100 19.11 45.57 44.20
N GLN A 101 18.29 46.28 43.44
CA GLN A 101 17.41 47.29 44.01
C GLN A 101 16.22 46.72 44.82
N TYR A 102 15.95 45.42 44.70
CA TYR A 102 14.79 44.77 45.30
C TYR A 102 15.05 44.15 46.67
N ASP A 103 16.24 43.60 46.91
CA ASP A 103 16.63 42.95 48.16
C ASP A 103 17.78 43.67 48.90
N GLY A 104 18.42 44.66 48.26
CA GLY A 104 19.54 45.40 48.85
C GLY A 104 20.85 44.61 48.91
N LEU A 105 20.93 43.44 48.26
CA LEU A 105 22.13 42.61 48.22
C LEU A 105 22.92 42.86 46.93
N CYS A 106 24.23 42.63 46.97
CA CYS A 106 25.06 42.71 45.78
C CYS A 106 24.94 41.44 44.92
N SER A 107 24.80 41.62 43.61
CA SER A 107 24.92 40.57 42.61
C SER A 107 26.38 40.38 42.25
N CYS A 108 26.99 39.33 42.82
CA CYS A 108 28.42 39.11 42.72
C CYS A 108 28.85 38.43 41.41
N PRO A 109 30.03 38.78 40.87
CA PRO A 109 30.60 38.07 39.74
C PRO A 109 30.96 36.62 40.10
N VAL A 110 31.09 35.77 39.07
CA VAL A 110 31.36 34.34 39.25
C VAL A 110 32.64 34.13 40.07
N GLY A 111 32.53 33.40 41.19
CA GLY A 111 33.64 33.13 42.11
C GLY A 111 33.64 33.97 43.37
N PHE A 112 32.78 34.99 43.47
CA PHE A 112 32.60 35.80 44.66
C PHE A 112 31.17 35.67 45.20
N GLY A 113 31.02 35.83 46.50
CA GLY A 113 29.75 35.80 47.19
C GLY A 113 29.86 36.51 48.53
N GLY A 114 28.85 36.28 49.38
CA GLY A 114 28.61 37.14 50.52
C GLY A 114 27.76 38.35 50.13
N PRO A 115 27.31 39.15 51.12
CA PRO A 115 26.41 40.27 50.86
C PRO A 115 27.10 41.41 50.10
N ASP A 116 28.42 41.55 50.24
CA ASP A 116 29.27 42.64 49.72
C ASP A 116 30.19 42.24 48.55
N CYS A 117 30.16 40.97 48.12
CA CYS A 117 31.03 40.38 47.10
C CYS A 117 32.53 40.36 47.40
N LEU A 118 32.96 40.51 48.66
CA LEU A 118 34.37 40.39 49.04
C LEU A 118 34.84 38.94 49.29
N SER A 119 33.90 38.03 49.51
CA SER A 119 34.25 36.68 49.96
C SER A 119 34.35 35.72 48.76
N PRO A 120 35.52 35.11 48.50
CA PRO A 120 35.67 34.15 47.42
C PRO A 120 34.88 32.87 47.72
N LEU A 121 34.36 32.20 46.69
CA LEU A 121 33.47 31.05 46.82
C LEU A 121 34.19 29.70 46.67
N CYS A 122 33.83 28.74 47.50
CA CYS A 122 34.28 27.34 47.41
C CYS A 122 33.41 26.50 46.44
N GLY A 123 33.80 25.25 46.19
CA GLY A 123 33.07 24.32 45.31
C GLY A 123 33.45 24.47 43.84
N SER A 124 32.46 24.51 42.94
CA SER A 124 32.65 24.76 41.51
C SER A 124 31.55 25.64 40.92
N PRO A 125 31.77 26.31 39.78
CA PRO A 125 30.72 27.01 39.03
C PRO A 125 29.52 26.12 38.69
N ALA A 126 29.72 24.81 38.49
CA ALA A 126 28.65 23.85 38.24
C ALA A 126 27.68 23.66 39.43
N ASP A 127 28.11 24.00 40.65
CA ASP A 127 27.27 23.91 41.86
C ASP A 127 26.27 25.09 41.97
N GLY A 128 26.40 26.11 41.13
CA GLY A 128 25.50 27.26 41.06
C GLY A 128 25.39 27.99 42.40
N SER A 129 24.15 28.24 42.86
CA SER A 129 23.88 28.94 44.12
C SER A 129 24.20 28.13 45.38
N LYS A 130 24.63 26.87 45.26
CA LYS A 130 25.02 26.03 46.41
C LYS A 130 26.46 26.29 46.89
N ARG A 131 27.21 27.14 46.19
CA ARG A 131 28.54 27.56 46.59
C ARG A 131 28.45 28.40 47.86
N PHE A 132 29.42 28.22 48.76
CA PHE A 132 29.51 28.95 50.02
C PHE A 132 30.78 29.82 50.08
N PRO A 133 30.72 30.99 50.73
CA PRO A 133 31.89 31.86 50.88
C PRO A 133 32.98 31.21 51.74
N LYS A 134 34.23 31.50 51.39
CA LYS A 134 35.44 31.15 52.14
C LYS A 134 35.52 32.03 53.39
N GLY A 135 35.75 31.41 54.55
CA GLY A 135 36.03 32.12 55.79
C GLY A 135 37.41 32.81 55.78
N GLU A 136 37.63 33.75 56.69
CA GLU A 136 38.92 34.44 56.81
C GLU A 136 40.06 33.44 57.11
N PRO A 137 41.29 33.67 56.61
CA PRO A 137 42.42 32.79 56.88
C PRO A 137 42.74 32.79 58.39
N GLY A 138 42.38 31.69 59.06
CA GLY A 138 42.42 31.53 60.52
C GLY A 138 41.26 30.70 61.07
N ASP A 139 40.15 30.59 60.32
CA ASP A 139 39.08 29.62 60.56
C ASP A 139 39.42 28.27 59.89
N ASP A 140 39.41 27.17 60.65
CA ASP A 140 39.75 25.79 60.22
C ASP A 140 38.83 25.17 59.14
N LYS A 141 38.01 25.98 58.45
CA LYS A 141 37.22 25.54 57.29
C LYS A 141 38.02 25.78 56.01
N SER A 142 38.89 24.83 55.66
CA SER A 142 39.60 24.85 54.37
C SER A 142 38.60 24.94 53.22
N CYS A 143 38.64 26.02 52.46
CA CYS A 143 37.90 26.12 51.20
C CYS A 143 38.46 25.09 50.22
N GLN A 144 37.66 24.06 49.92
CA GLN A 144 38.04 23.01 48.97
C GLN A 144 37.25 23.21 47.68
N CYS A 145 37.95 23.22 46.55
CA CYS A 145 37.33 23.20 45.24
C CYS A 145 36.78 21.80 44.96
N SER A 146 35.69 21.72 44.20
CA SER A 146 35.14 20.44 43.76
C SER A 146 36.15 19.73 42.85
N GLU A 147 36.04 18.40 42.72
CA GLU A 147 36.99 17.60 41.93
C GLU A 147 37.10 18.14 40.48
N GLY A 148 38.35 18.32 40.03
CA GLY A 148 38.64 18.85 38.69
C GLY A 148 38.53 20.38 38.54
N TRP A 149 38.30 21.11 39.63
CA TRP A 149 38.36 22.57 39.71
C TRP A 149 39.52 23.03 40.60
N GLU A 150 40.21 24.09 40.19
CA GLU A 150 41.26 24.79 40.94
C GLU A 150 41.04 26.32 40.83
N GLY A 151 41.89 27.13 41.46
CA GLY A 151 41.62 28.57 41.60
C GLY A 151 41.62 29.03 43.06
N LEU A 152 42.05 30.26 43.33
CA LEU A 152 41.74 30.96 44.58
C LEU A 152 40.22 31.08 44.81
N ASN A 153 39.47 31.17 43.71
CA ASN A 153 38.00 31.26 43.66
C ASN A 153 37.35 29.99 43.09
N CYS A 154 38.09 28.88 42.96
CA CYS A 154 37.61 27.60 42.39
C CYS A 154 36.89 27.69 41.02
N ASN A 155 37.34 28.59 40.14
CA ASN A 155 36.69 28.83 38.83
C ASN A 155 37.49 28.26 37.63
N VAL A 156 38.69 27.72 37.84
CA VAL A 156 39.55 27.21 36.77
C VAL A 156 39.33 25.71 36.66
N CYS A 157 38.77 25.25 35.54
CA CYS A 157 38.67 23.80 35.30
C CYS A 157 40.05 23.22 34.97
N ASN A 158 40.29 21.97 35.32
CA ASN A 158 41.53 21.23 35.03
C ASN A 158 41.28 19.89 34.30
N THR A 159 40.03 19.41 34.28
CA THR A 159 39.68 18.15 33.61
C THR A 159 38.34 18.26 32.88
N ASP A 160 38.20 17.55 31.74
CA ASP A 160 36.94 17.51 30.98
C ASP A 160 35.77 16.98 31.82
N ALA A 161 36.03 16.00 32.68
CA ALA A 161 35.03 15.43 33.58
C ALA A 161 34.39 16.48 34.52
N ALA A 162 35.16 17.51 34.90
CA ALA A 162 34.68 18.62 35.73
C ALA A 162 33.58 19.44 35.04
N CYS A 163 33.63 19.52 33.71
CA CYS A 163 32.69 20.27 32.89
C CYS A 163 31.38 19.52 32.61
N SER A 164 31.28 18.24 32.95
CA SER A 164 30.09 17.42 32.67
C SER A 164 28.80 17.92 33.33
N ASN A 165 28.93 18.49 34.54
CA ASN A 165 27.80 19.05 35.29
C ASN A 165 27.64 20.56 35.09
N PHE A 166 28.51 21.20 34.29
CA PHE A 166 28.43 22.62 34.01
C PHE A 166 27.20 22.92 33.14
N LEU A 167 26.48 23.98 33.50
CA LEU A 167 25.26 24.40 32.83
C LEU A 167 25.59 25.49 31.82
N LEU A 168 25.44 25.19 30.54
CA LEU A 168 25.57 26.17 29.47
C LEU A 168 24.16 26.48 28.93
N GLY A 169 23.68 27.71 29.11
CA GLY A 169 22.32 28.09 28.70
C GLY A 169 21.19 27.34 29.42
N GLY A 170 21.45 26.74 30.58
CA GLY A 170 20.47 26.00 31.39
C GLY A 170 20.41 24.49 31.15
N GLU A 171 21.20 23.95 30.21
CA GLU A 171 21.36 22.51 29.99
C GLU A 171 22.74 22.01 30.45
N ARG A 172 22.80 20.76 30.92
CA ARG A 172 24.05 20.12 31.36
C ARG A 172 24.83 19.64 30.16
N LEU A 173 26.13 19.94 30.10
CA LEU A 173 27.00 19.51 29.01
C LEU A 173 27.20 17.97 28.95
N GLY A 174 27.10 17.25 30.07
CA GLY A 174 27.25 15.78 30.09
C GLY A 174 28.62 15.31 29.62
N GLU A 175 28.68 14.21 28.87
CA GLU A 175 29.94 13.68 28.30
C GLU A 175 30.56 14.62 27.24
N ASN A 176 29.82 15.62 26.79
CA ASN A 176 30.21 16.57 25.74
C ASN A 176 30.87 17.84 26.28
N GLY A 177 31.03 17.95 27.61
CA GLY A 177 31.74 19.06 28.25
C GLY A 177 33.26 18.88 28.15
N THR A 178 33.96 19.90 27.66
CA THR A 178 35.42 19.93 27.54
C THR A 178 35.96 21.11 28.34
N CYS A 179 37.01 20.87 29.13
CA CYS A 179 37.75 21.91 29.80
C CYS A 179 38.80 22.47 28.84
N TYR A 180 38.57 23.70 28.38
CA TYR A 180 39.49 24.37 27.47
C TYR A 180 40.51 25.19 28.24
N ASP A 181 41.79 24.82 28.13
CA ASP A 181 42.94 25.45 28.81
C ASP A 181 43.84 26.28 27.86
N GLY A 182 43.44 26.38 26.58
CA GLY A 182 44.20 27.02 25.52
C GLY A 182 44.34 28.54 25.66
N GLY A 183 43.67 29.14 26.64
CA GLY A 183 43.99 30.49 27.10
C GLY A 183 43.47 31.65 26.32
N ALA A 184 42.72 31.34 25.27
CA ALA A 184 41.84 32.28 24.60
C ALA A 184 40.47 32.25 25.29
N THR A 185 39.72 33.35 25.23
CA THR A 185 38.37 33.41 25.80
C THR A 185 37.36 33.02 24.72
N ILE A 186 36.72 31.87 24.91
CA ILE A 186 35.61 31.41 24.06
C ILE A 186 34.30 31.97 24.57
N GLN A 187 34.04 31.87 25.88
CA GLN A 187 32.91 32.51 26.53
C GLN A 187 33.34 33.28 27.77
N GLN A 188 33.88 32.58 28.77
CA GLN A 188 34.31 33.16 30.03
C GLN A 188 35.53 32.41 30.55
N SER A 189 36.70 32.98 30.31
CA SER A 189 37.98 32.37 30.69
C SER A 189 38.36 32.81 32.09
N PHE A 190 38.73 31.85 32.94
CA PHE A 190 39.32 32.11 34.25
C PHE A 190 40.79 31.68 34.27
N GLN A 191 41.65 32.54 34.79
CA GLN A 191 43.09 32.29 34.91
C GLN A 191 43.55 32.54 36.33
N GLN A 192 44.35 31.62 36.86
CA GLN A 192 45.09 31.79 38.12
C GLN A 192 46.58 31.79 37.81
N CYS A 193 47.30 32.76 38.37
CA CYS A 193 48.70 32.97 38.08
C CYS A 193 49.52 33.19 39.35
N ASP A 194 50.75 32.66 39.34
CA ASP A 194 51.74 32.93 40.38
C ASP A 194 52.68 34.05 39.91
N VAL A 195 52.93 35.03 40.79
CA VAL A 195 53.84 36.15 40.48
C VAL A 195 55.29 35.64 40.52
N THR A 196 56.04 35.91 39.45
CA THR A 196 57.40 35.39 39.23
C THR A 196 58.50 36.44 39.40
N ASN A 197 58.14 37.72 39.60
CA ASN A 197 59.10 38.77 39.93
C ASN A 197 59.83 38.42 41.23
N LYS A 198 61.13 38.09 41.12
CA LYS A 198 61.93 37.59 42.25
C LYS A 198 61.93 38.55 43.45
N LYS A 199 62.03 39.86 43.20
CA LYS A 199 62.04 40.88 44.26
C LYS A 199 60.70 41.01 44.99
N ILE A 200 59.58 40.80 44.29
CA ILE A 200 58.24 40.82 44.90
C ILE A 200 58.06 39.59 45.79
N VAL A 201 58.50 38.42 45.32
CA VAL A 201 58.44 37.16 46.09
C VAL A 201 59.36 37.19 47.32
N ASP A 202 60.59 37.69 47.18
CA ASP A 202 61.58 37.76 48.27
C ASP A 202 61.15 38.73 49.39
N MET A 203 60.39 39.79 49.08
CA MET A 203 59.87 40.74 50.07
C MET A 203 58.68 40.22 50.89
N LEU A 204 58.07 39.11 50.50
CA LEU A 204 56.86 38.55 51.11
C LEU A 204 57.07 37.12 51.65
N PRO A 205 57.99 36.91 52.62
CA PRO A 205 58.29 35.58 53.13
C PRO A 205 57.06 34.98 53.83
N GLY A 206 56.61 33.81 53.34
CA GLY A 206 55.45 33.10 53.90
C GLY A 206 54.08 33.60 53.44
N ARG A 207 54.01 34.64 52.59
CA ARG A 207 52.77 35.16 51.98
C ARG A 207 52.92 35.22 50.45
N PRO A 208 52.72 34.11 49.72
CA PRO A 208 52.95 34.09 48.28
C PRO A 208 52.04 35.08 47.53
N PRO A 209 52.59 35.92 46.63
CA PRO A 209 51.81 36.80 45.76
C PRO A 209 51.22 36.04 44.57
N GLN A 210 49.92 36.18 44.34
CA GLN A 210 49.17 35.53 43.27
C GLN A 210 48.26 36.51 42.56
N VAL A 211 47.89 36.19 41.32
CA VAL A 211 47.00 37.00 40.49
C VAL A 211 45.90 36.12 39.95
N THR A 212 44.68 36.64 39.91
CA THR A 212 43.61 36.06 39.09
C THR A 212 43.26 37.01 37.96
N PHE A 213 43.05 36.45 36.78
CA PHE A 213 42.66 37.19 35.59
C PHE A 213 41.49 36.47 34.92
N SER A 214 40.36 37.14 34.75
CA SER A 214 39.18 36.56 34.13
C SER A 214 38.64 37.48 33.05
N CYS A 215 38.17 36.94 31.93
CA CYS A 215 37.60 37.73 30.84
C CYS A 215 36.28 37.15 30.37
N ASP A 216 35.34 38.02 30.05
CA ASP A 216 34.05 37.70 29.43
C ASP A 216 34.02 38.22 27.99
N LYS A 217 33.72 37.32 27.04
CA LYS A 217 33.71 37.67 25.61
C LYS A 217 32.47 38.46 25.21
N SER A 218 31.33 38.21 25.84
CA SER A 218 30.05 38.89 25.54
C SER A 218 30.14 40.37 25.88
N ASP A 219 30.69 40.66 27.06
CA ASP A 219 30.72 41.99 27.63
C ASP A 219 32.01 42.76 27.26
N ALA A 220 32.99 42.09 26.65
CA ALA A 220 34.30 42.63 26.32
C ALA A 220 35.01 43.25 27.55
N THR A 221 34.83 42.63 28.71
CA THR A 221 35.40 43.03 30.00
C THR A 221 36.36 41.97 30.53
N CYS A 222 37.35 42.41 31.28
CA CYS A 222 38.25 41.54 32.02
C CYS A 222 38.45 42.07 33.45
N ASN A 223 38.77 41.20 34.39
CA ASN A 223 39.07 41.54 35.77
C ASN A 223 40.45 41.03 36.12
N PHE A 224 41.26 41.89 36.75
CA PHE A 224 42.58 41.57 37.29
C PHE A 224 42.55 41.75 38.81
N GLN A 225 43.00 40.76 39.56
CA GLN A 225 42.97 40.81 41.03
C GLN A 225 44.33 40.38 41.58
N PHE A 226 44.82 41.10 42.59
CA PHE A 226 46.11 40.85 43.21
C PHE A 226 45.93 40.34 44.64
N TRP A 227 46.57 39.21 44.94
CA TRP A 227 46.41 38.47 46.19
C TRP A 227 47.75 38.30 46.88
N ILE A 228 47.80 38.45 48.19
CA ILE A 228 48.98 38.19 49.01
C ILE A 228 48.61 37.22 50.14
N GLY A 229 49.27 36.06 50.17
CA GLY A 229 49.01 35.05 51.21
C GLY A 229 47.56 34.53 51.20
N GLY A 230 46.91 34.48 50.03
CA GLY A 230 45.53 34.04 49.87
C GLY A 230 44.46 35.06 50.27
N ARG A 231 44.84 36.31 50.58
CA ARG A 231 43.93 37.44 50.77
C ARG A 231 44.09 38.43 49.62
N GLU A 232 42.97 38.85 49.05
CA GLU A 232 42.94 39.89 48.01
C GLU A 232 43.34 41.23 48.61
N SER A 233 44.18 41.97 47.89
CA SER A 233 44.64 43.32 48.23
C SER A 233 43.86 44.36 47.45
N PHE A 234 43.89 44.26 46.12
CA PHE A 234 43.18 45.17 45.22
C PHE A 234 42.73 44.44 43.96
N TYR A 235 41.74 45.02 43.29
CA TYR A 235 41.20 44.51 42.04
C TYR A 235 41.04 45.64 41.02
N CYS A 236 41.06 45.27 39.75
CA CYS A 236 40.94 46.17 38.64
C CYS A 236 39.95 45.62 37.61
N GLY A 237 38.99 46.45 37.21
CA GLY A 237 38.08 46.21 36.11
C GLY A 237 38.66 46.80 34.83
N LEU A 238 38.70 46.00 33.78
CA LEU A 238 39.20 46.37 32.47
C LEU A 238 38.04 46.31 31.47
N ASP A 239 37.80 47.43 30.79
CA ASP A 239 36.73 47.58 29.81
C ASP A 239 37.26 47.83 28.40
N ASP A 240 36.42 47.62 27.40
CA ASP A 240 36.75 47.75 25.98
C ASP A 240 37.96 46.86 25.59
N CYS A 241 37.96 45.61 26.06
CA CYS A 241 39.03 44.65 25.83
C CYS A 241 38.96 43.99 24.45
N GLN A 242 40.09 43.97 23.74
CA GLN A 242 40.27 43.26 22.47
C GLN A 242 41.27 42.12 22.63
N GLU A 243 40.83 40.91 22.28
CA GLU A 243 41.67 39.71 22.29
C GLU A 243 42.38 39.52 20.94
N THR A 244 43.67 39.15 20.99
CA THR A 244 44.46 38.76 19.82
C THR A 244 45.22 37.46 20.09
N ILE A 245 45.23 36.57 19.09
CA ILE A 245 45.87 35.26 19.17
C ILE A 245 46.86 35.15 18.00
N GLU A 246 48.14 35.00 18.32
CA GLU A 246 49.21 34.76 17.35
C GLU A 246 49.68 33.30 17.47
N ILE A 247 49.44 32.52 16.42
CA ILE A 247 49.83 31.10 16.34
C ILE A 247 51.12 31.02 15.51
N GLY A 248 52.25 30.87 16.19
CA GLY A 248 53.55 30.60 15.58
C GLY A 248 53.83 29.10 15.48
N SER A 249 54.83 28.71 14.68
CA SER A 249 55.23 27.30 14.51
C SER A 249 55.78 26.62 15.78
N SER A 250 56.14 27.40 16.80
CA SER A 250 56.74 26.93 18.07
C SER A 250 56.24 27.65 19.32
N PHE A 251 55.28 28.57 19.19
CA PHE A 251 54.70 29.30 20.32
C PHE A 251 53.27 29.75 20.02
N ASN A 252 52.41 29.69 21.02
CA ASN A 252 51.09 30.32 20.99
C ASN A 252 51.13 31.55 21.90
N LYS A 253 50.81 32.71 21.36
CA LYS A 253 50.75 33.96 22.13
C LYS A 253 49.32 34.49 22.14
N THR A 254 48.78 34.72 23.33
CA THR A 254 47.50 35.40 23.54
C THR A 254 47.74 36.77 24.15
N SER A 255 47.03 37.79 23.69
CA SER A 255 47.13 39.17 24.20
C SER A 255 45.74 39.77 24.34
N TYR A 256 45.44 40.31 25.52
CA TYR A 256 44.24 41.08 25.83
C TYR A 256 44.64 42.54 25.97
N ASP A 257 44.08 43.38 25.10
CA ASP A 257 44.37 44.82 25.03
C ASP A 257 43.10 45.60 25.40
N CYS A 258 43.07 46.18 26.59
CA CYS A 258 41.92 46.88 27.15
C CYS A 258 42.16 48.39 27.23
N LYS A 259 41.21 49.19 26.75
CA LYS A 259 41.42 50.64 26.64
C LYS A 259 41.27 51.38 27.96
N LYS A 260 40.41 50.90 28.85
CA LYS A 260 40.12 51.52 30.14
C LYS A 260 40.43 50.54 31.26
N VAL A 261 41.05 51.05 32.31
CA VAL A 261 41.29 50.30 33.55
C VAL A 261 40.82 51.17 34.71
N SER A 262 40.08 50.55 35.63
CA SER A 262 39.70 51.14 36.91
C SER A 262 40.16 50.18 37.99
N CYS A 263 40.73 50.67 39.10
CA CYS A 263 41.18 49.83 40.20
C CYS A 263 40.65 50.35 41.54
N GLN A 264 40.40 49.43 42.47
CA GLN A 264 39.98 49.73 43.84
C GLN A 264 40.78 48.89 44.84
N CYS A 265 41.19 49.52 45.94
CA CYS A 265 41.88 48.88 47.06
C CYS A 265 40.85 48.34 48.06
N ILE A 266 41.11 47.16 48.65
CA ILE A 266 40.30 46.63 49.76
C ILE A 266 40.89 47.16 51.07
N PRO A 267 40.13 47.90 51.91
CA PRO A 267 40.63 48.47 53.14
C PRO A 267 41.21 47.43 54.11
N ASP A 268 42.20 47.85 54.91
CA ASP A 268 42.88 47.04 55.93
C ASP A 268 43.60 45.79 55.38
N ARG A 269 43.92 45.76 54.08
CA ARG A 269 44.69 44.70 53.43
C ARG A 269 46.12 45.16 53.12
N MET A 270 47.01 44.19 52.91
CA MET A 270 48.39 44.47 52.53
C MET A 270 48.41 45.26 51.23
N LEU A 271 49.15 46.37 51.17
CA LEU A 271 49.15 47.39 50.11
C LEU A 271 47.98 48.39 50.14
N CYS A 272 46.99 48.19 50.99
CA CYS A 272 45.76 48.98 51.07
C CYS A 272 45.39 49.29 52.54
N GLY A 273 46.35 49.81 53.30
CA GLY A 273 46.12 50.29 54.67
C GLY A 273 46.47 49.32 55.82
N GLU A 274 46.92 48.09 55.57
CA GLU A 274 47.42 47.20 56.63
C GLU A 274 48.65 47.83 57.33
N SER A 275 48.63 47.84 58.67
CA SER A 275 49.69 48.41 59.50
C SER A 275 51.05 47.79 59.20
N GLY A 276 52.01 48.60 58.73
CA GLY A 276 53.34 48.15 58.33
C GLY A 276 53.50 47.83 56.84
N SER A 277 52.46 48.07 56.02
CA SER A 277 52.52 48.01 54.56
C SER A 277 52.42 49.41 53.93
N ILE A 278 52.88 49.57 52.68
CA ILE A 278 52.75 50.81 51.91
C ILE A 278 51.31 50.89 51.39
N ASP A 279 50.58 51.96 51.66
CA ASP A 279 49.22 52.15 51.13
C ASP A 279 49.25 52.79 49.73
N ILE A 280 48.75 52.09 48.72
CA ILE A 280 48.68 52.53 47.32
C ILE A 280 47.24 52.89 46.88
N SER A 281 46.30 53.05 47.81
CA SER A 281 44.89 53.29 47.50
C SER A 281 44.66 54.54 46.62
N GLU A 282 45.32 55.65 46.94
CA GLU A 282 45.24 56.90 46.16
C GLU A 282 45.87 56.72 44.76
N PHE A 283 47.02 56.05 44.70
CA PHE A 283 47.69 55.73 43.44
C PHE A 283 46.82 54.88 42.48
N LEU A 284 46.17 53.83 42.99
CA LEU A 284 45.30 52.97 42.19
C LEU A 284 44.08 53.70 41.61
N THR A 285 43.59 54.74 42.29
CA THR A 285 42.39 55.46 41.89
C THR A 285 42.68 56.69 41.03
N GLU A 286 43.83 57.34 41.21
CA GLU A 286 44.20 58.56 40.47
C GLU A 286 45.06 58.28 39.23
N GLU A 287 46.07 57.42 39.34
CA GLU A 287 47.08 57.21 38.28
C GLU A 287 46.74 56.08 37.31
N ILE A 288 46.03 55.04 37.78
CA ILE A 288 45.68 53.89 36.94
C ILE A 288 44.40 54.18 36.14
N LYS A 289 44.56 54.42 34.84
CA LYS A 289 43.44 54.70 33.89
C LYS A 289 43.48 53.84 32.63
N GLY A 290 44.58 53.12 32.38
CA GLY A 290 44.78 52.33 31.18
C GLY A 290 45.54 53.07 30.06
N PRO A 291 45.85 52.40 28.94
CA PRO A 291 45.40 51.06 28.57
C PRO A 291 46.11 49.95 29.35
N GLY A 292 45.37 48.91 29.70
CA GLY A 292 45.89 47.70 30.35
C GLY A 292 46.08 46.57 29.33
N LYS A 293 47.18 45.83 29.44
CA LYS A 293 47.52 44.74 28.53
C LYS A 293 47.97 43.49 29.29
N MET A 294 47.33 42.36 29.02
CA MET A 294 47.76 41.04 29.49
C MET A 294 48.28 40.24 28.31
N SER A 295 49.56 39.86 28.29
CA SER A 295 50.14 39.04 27.22
C SER A 295 50.74 37.76 27.76
N CYS A 296 50.31 36.63 27.22
CA CYS A 296 50.74 35.28 27.58
C CYS A 296 51.43 34.58 26.41
N LYS A 297 52.56 33.93 26.68
CA LYS A 297 53.25 33.05 25.73
C LYS A 297 53.31 31.64 26.30
N ALA A 298 52.79 30.67 25.57
CA ALA A 298 52.91 29.25 25.87
C ALA A 298 54.20 28.70 25.22
N ASP A 299 55.09 28.13 26.03
CA ASP A 299 56.30 27.45 25.56
C ASP A 299 56.05 25.96 25.30
N ALA A 300 57.02 25.25 24.72
CA ALA A 300 56.90 23.84 24.33
C ALA A 300 56.57 22.88 25.50
N ASP A 301 56.89 23.28 26.73
CA ASP A 301 56.59 22.53 27.96
C ASP A 301 55.16 22.79 28.50
N GLY A 302 54.33 23.55 27.77
CA GLY A 302 52.95 23.86 28.15
C GLY A 302 52.80 24.94 29.23
N VAL A 303 53.91 25.43 29.80
CA VAL A 303 53.91 26.50 30.80
C VAL A 303 53.62 27.84 30.12
N ARG A 304 52.63 28.58 30.63
CA ARG A 304 52.21 29.88 30.09
C ARG A 304 52.80 31.01 30.91
N ARG A 305 53.82 31.66 30.34
CA ARG A 305 54.47 32.83 30.92
C ARG A 305 53.76 34.07 30.41
N CYS A 306 53.18 34.81 31.32
CA CYS A 306 52.42 36.01 31.03
C CYS A 306 53.04 37.24 31.67
N ARG A 307 52.65 38.40 31.18
CA ARG A 307 52.95 39.69 31.80
C ARG A 307 51.75 40.60 31.74
N PHE A 308 51.52 41.35 32.81
CA PHE A 308 50.53 42.40 32.89
C PHE A 308 51.22 43.75 32.81
N GLU A 309 50.72 44.61 31.92
CA GLU A 309 51.31 45.92 31.60
C GLU A 309 50.22 47.00 31.70
N GLU A 310 50.49 48.02 32.51
CA GLU A 310 49.71 49.26 32.57
C GLU A 310 50.72 50.40 32.83
N PRO A 311 50.65 51.55 32.14
CA PRO A 311 51.71 52.57 32.20
C PRO A 311 52.06 53.07 33.60
N GLY A 312 51.06 53.33 34.46
CA GLY A 312 51.27 53.75 35.84
C GLY A 312 51.84 52.62 36.70
N MET A 313 51.25 51.43 36.61
CA MET A 313 51.70 50.24 37.34
C MET A 313 53.13 49.85 36.96
N ASN A 314 53.48 49.88 35.67
CA ASN A 314 54.84 49.60 35.20
C ASN A 314 55.84 50.62 35.75
N GLY A 315 55.45 51.89 35.86
CA GLY A 315 56.24 52.93 36.52
C GLY A 315 56.52 52.59 37.97
N LEU A 316 55.49 52.25 38.75
CA LEU A 316 55.63 51.81 40.14
C LEU A 316 56.54 50.56 40.26
N ILE A 317 56.34 49.57 39.40
CA ILE A 317 57.11 48.33 39.45
C ILE A 317 58.57 48.55 39.07
N SER A 318 58.84 49.42 38.08
CA SER A 318 60.20 49.82 37.69
C SER A 318 60.89 50.60 38.81
N ASP A 319 60.21 51.57 39.42
CA ASP A 319 60.81 52.45 40.43
C ASP A 319 61.04 51.75 41.78
N VAL A 320 60.13 50.85 42.17
CA VAL A 320 60.19 50.14 43.46
C VAL A 320 60.93 48.80 43.36
N PHE A 321 60.68 48.03 42.29
CA PHE A 321 61.21 46.68 42.12
C PHE A 321 62.21 46.55 40.97
N GLY A 322 62.33 47.52 40.05
CA GLY A 322 63.30 47.47 38.95
C GLY A 322 63.01 46.41 37.88
N ASP A 323 61.75 45.96 37.77
CA ASP A 323 61.26 45.11 36.69
C ASP A 323 60.36 45.95 35.76
N GLU A 324 60.31 45.62 34.46
CA GLU A 324 59.54 46.42 33.48
C GLU A 324 58.01 46.25 33.58
N ALA A 325 57.56 45.13 34.16
CA ALA A 325 56.17 44.72 34.25
C ALA A 325 55.97 43.66 35.35
N ILE A 326 54.72 43.32 35.64
CA ILE A 326 54.39 42.19 36.51
C ILE A 326 54.46 40.92 35.67
N PHE A 327 55.48 40.09 35.91
CA PHE A 327 55.67 38.80 35.27
C PHE A 327 54.99 37.70 36.09
N ILE A 328 54.11 36.94 35.44
CA ILE A 328 53.28 35.91 36.09
C ILE A 328 53.30 34.62 35.28
N THR A 329 53.13 33.48 35.94
CA THR A 329 52.92 32.18 35.26
C THR A 329 51.49 31.74 35.50
N CYS A 330 50.71 31.56 34.45
CA CYS A 330 49.27 31.35 34.53
C CYS A 330 48.85 29.94 34.13
N LYS A 331 47.76 29.48 34.75
CA LYS A 331 46.92 28.39 34.26
C LYS A 331 45.54 28.96 33.95
N SER A 332 44.90 28.48 32.88
CA SER A 332 43.53 28.89 32.54
C SER A 332 42.63 27.69 32.34
N GLY A 333 41.33 27.91 32.50
CA GLY A 333 40.31 26.92 32.20
C GLY A 333 38.95 27.57 32.04
N GLU A 334 38.21 27.14 31.04
CA GLU A 334 36.77 27.37 30.91
C GLU A 334 36.05 26.11 30.42
N CYS A 335 34.81 25.92 30.83
CA CYS A 335 34.00 24.80 30.38
C CYS A 335 33.21 25.17 29.12
N ILE A 336 33.48 24.46 28.02
CA ILE A 336 32.79 24.64 26.74
C ILE A 336 32.27 23.31 26.21
N HIS A 337 31.39 23.35 25.21
CA HIS A 337 31.00 22.15 24.49
C HIS A 337 32.13 21.71 23.55
N TYR A 338 32.38 20.41 23.38
CA TYR A 338 33.49 19.89 22.56
C TYR A 338 33.53 20.46 21.13
N SER A 339 32.37 20.82 20.56
CA SER A 339 32.28 21.42 19.22
C SER A 339 32.75 22.88 19.14
N GLN A 340 32.89 23.55 20.28
CA GLN A 340 33.33 24.94 20.40
C GLN A 340 34.85 25.07 20.60
N VAL A 341 35.55 23.94 20.79
CA VAL A 341 37.01 23.92 20.92
C VAL A 341 37.62 24.47 19.62
N PRO A 342 38.47 25.51 19.70
CA PRO A 342 39.16 26.05 18.53
C PRO A 342 39.92 24.96 17.77
N GLY A 343 39.63 24.81 16.46
CA GLY A 343 40.22 23.77 15.62
C GLY A 343 39.35 22.53 15.40
N TYR A 344 38.17 22.43 16.03
CA TYR A 344 37.19 21.39 15.72
C TYR A 344 36.67 21.54 14.28
N GLN A 345 36.98 20.57 13.42
CA GLN A 345 36.44 20.51 12.06
C GLN A 345 35.15 19.69 12.06
N VAL A 346 34.04 20.35 11.77
CA VAL A 346 32.75 19.67 11.55
C VAL A 346 32.92 18.69 10.38
N PRO A 347 32.48 17.43 10.49
CA PRO A 347 32.44 16.53 9.34
C PRO A 347 31.50 17.12 8.29
N ILE A 348 32.08 17.69 7.23
CA ILE A 348 31.34 18.25 6.10
C ILE A 348 30.59 17.09 5.45
N ALA A 349 29.26 17.12 5.47
CA ALA A 349 28.47 16.23 4.64
C ALA A 349 28.88 16.50 3.17
N PRO A 350 29.37 15.50 2.42
CA PRO A 350 29.89 15.74 1.09
C PRO A 350 28.82 16.41 0.23
N GLU A 351 29.17 17.50 -0.45
CA GLU A 351 28.36 18.07 -1.53
C GLU A 351 28.20 17.00 -2.62
N LYS A 352 27.15 16.19 -2.51
CA LYS A 352 26.85 15.17 -3.52
C LYS A 352 26.24 15.91 -4.72
N PRO A 353 26.83 15.81 -5.93
CA PRO A 353 26.30 16.51 -7.08
C PRO A 353 24.91 15.94 -7.40
N VAL A 354 23.88 16.78 -7.25
CA VAL A 354 22.48 16.48 -7.65
C VAL A 354 22.42 15.92 -9.08
N THR A 355 23.37 16.32 -9.94
CA THR A 355 23.53 15.88 -11.33
C THR A 355 23.59 14.36 -11.49
N TRP A 356 24.32 13.64 -10.65
CA TRP A 356 24.43 12.17 -10.77
C TRP A 356 23.13 11.45 -10.38
N VAL A 357 22.38 12.00 -9.41
CA VAL A 357 21.07 11.47 -9.02
C VAL A 357 20.08 11.66 -10.17
N VAL A 358 20.03 12.86 -10.76
CA VAL A 358 19.16 13.18 -11.91
C VAL A 358 19.49 12.30 -13.11
N ILE A 359 20.78 12.11 -13.45
CA ILE A 359 21.19 11.20 -14.54
C ILE A 359 20.73 9.77 -14.26
N SER A 360 20.89 9.28 -13.02
CA SER A 360 20.47 7.92 -12.65
C SER A 360 18.95 7.74 -12.70
N ALA A 361 18.17 8.74 -12.29
CA ALA A 361 16.72 8.73 -12.33
C ALA A 361 16.20 8.77 -13.77
N ILE A 362 16.78 9.63 -14.63
CA ILE A 362 16.44 9.69 -16.05
C ILE A 362 16.78 8.38 -16.74
N ALA A 363 17.96 7.80 -16.47
CA ALA A 363 18.36 6.50 -17.03
C ALA A 363 17.42 5.37 -16.61
N ALA A 364 16.95 5.36 -15.37
CA ALA A 364 15.98 4.38 -14.87
C ALA A 364 14.62 4.49 -15.57
N ILE A 365 14.11 5.72 -15.70
CA ILE A 365 12.86 5.99 -16.42
C ILE A 365 13.01 5.60 -17.89
N LEU A 366 14.14 5.92 -18.53
CA LEU A 366 14.45 5.48 -19.90
C LEU A 366 14.50 3.96 -20.01
N LEU A 367 15.11 3.26 -19.06
CA LEU A 367 15.17 1.79 -19.05
C LEU A 367 13.78 1.18 -18.88
N VAL A 368 12.93 1.75 -18.02
CA VAL A 368 11.53 1.33 -17.88
C VAL A 368 10.73 1.61 -19.16
N VAL A 369 10.87 2.79 -19.76
CA VAL A 369 10.18 3.15 -21.01
C VAL A 369 10.69 2.31 -22.19
N VAL A 370 11.99 2.03 -22.25
CA VAL A 370 12.61 1.17 -23.27
C VAL A 370 12.19 -0.27 -23.05
N SER A 371 12.15 -0.79 -21.82
CA SER A 371 11.68 -2.16 -21.55
C SER A 371 10.18 -2.31 -21.82
N ILE A 372 9.35 -1.33 -21.49
CA ILE A 372 7.94 -1.29 -21.88
C ILE A 372 7.80 -1.17 -23.41
N SER A 373 8.60 -0.31 -24.05
CA SER A 373 8.62 -0.19 -25.52
C SER A 373 9.13 -1.44 -26.21
N LEU A 374 10.10 -2.14 -25.63
CA LEU A 374 10.66 -3.38 -26.16
C LEU A 374 9.64 -4.51 -25.98
N LEU A 375 8.99 -4.61 -24.82
CA LEU A 375 7.86 -5.52 -24.59
C LEU A 375 6.69 -5.21 -25.54
N TRP A 376 6.45 -3.93 -25.81
CA TRP A 376 5.43 -3.48 -26.76
C TRP A 376 5.80 -3.78 -28.21
N MET A 377 7.06 -3.58 -28.59
CA MET A 377 7.61 -3.90 -29.92
C MET A 377 7.67 -5.41 -30.14
N LEU A 378 8.08 -6.19 -29.14
CA LEU A 378 8.06 -7.66 -29.17
C LEU A 378 6.62 -8.20 -29.22
N GLY A 379 5.70 -7.55 -28.48
CA GLY A 379 4.27 -7.84 -28.55
C GLY A 379 3.61 -7.48 -29.89
N ARG A 380 4.14 -6.46 -30.58
CA ARG A 380 3.74 -6.08 -31.95
C ARG A 380 4.40 -6.93 -33.03
N HIS A 381 5.66 -7.36 -32.87
CA HIS A 381 6.31 -8.24 -33.84
C HIS A 381 5.67 -9.63 -33.88
N TYR A 382 4.95 -10.03 -32.84
CA TYR A 382 4.08 -11.22 -32.89
C TYR A 382 2.79 -11.02 -33.71
N LYS A 383 2.55 -9.80 -34.20
CA LYS A 383 1.32 -9.38 -34.89
C LYS A 383 1.46 -9.37 -36.43
N ASP A 384 2.67 -9.46 -36.97
CA ASP A 384 2.93 -9.35 -38.42
C ASP A 384 3.16 -10.69 -39.14
N ASP A 385 2.75 -11.82 -38.55
CA ASP A 385 2.30 -12.96 -39.37
C ASP A 385 0.84 -12.70 -39.77
N GLU A 386 0.67 -11.65 -40.56
CA GLU A 386 -0.54 -11.36 -41.30
C GLU A 386 -0.81 -12.60 -42.17
N VAL A 387 -1.86 -13.36 -41.81
CA VAL A 387 -2.40 -14.44 -42.62
C VAL A 387 -2.92 -13.81 -43.91
N ARG A 388 -2.01 -13.59 -44.87
CA ARG A 388 -2.36 -13.51 -46.27
C ARG A 388 -2.93 -14.87 -46.63
N LEU A 389 -4.18 -14.86 -47.06
CA LEU A 389 -4.97 -16.01 -47.48
C LEU A 389 -4.36 -16.63 -48.76
N GLY A 390 -3.12 -17.12 -48.67
CA GLY A 390 -2.44 -17.93 -49.67
C GLY A 390 -2.24 -19.31 -49.05
N SER A 391 -2.79 -20.32 -49.71
CA SER A 391 -2.77 -21.75 -49.35
C SER A 391 -1.77 -22.11 -48.24
N VAL A 392 -2.26 -22.26 -47.01
CA VAL A 392 -1.51 -22.95 -45.95
C VAL A 392 -1.35 -24.39 -46.43
N ARG A 393 -0.21 -24.72 -47.03
CA ARG A 393 0.15 -26.08 -47.43
C ARG A 393 0.71 -26.78 -46.21
N LEU A 394 -0.14 -27.54 -45.54
CA LEU A 394 0.28 -28.46 -44.49
C LEU A 394 0.82 -29.74 -45.14
N PRO A 395 1.84 -30.40 -44.54
CA PRO A 395 2.17 -31.78 -44.88
C PRO A 395 0.93 -32.67 -44.76
N GLU A 396 0.76 -33.65 -45.66
CA GLU A 396 -0.44 -34.53 -45.67
C GLU A 396 -0.66 -35.23 -44.33
N GLU A 397 0.41 -35.63 -43.62
CA GLU A 397 0.33 -36.22 -42.28
C GLU A 397 -0.28 -35.28 -41.22
N GLU A 398 0.02 -33.97 -41.27
CA GLU A 398 -0.60 -32.98 -40.36
C GLU A 398 -2.05 -32.65 -40.76
N ALA A 399 -2.39 -32.78 -42.04
CA ALA A 399 -3.74 -32.57 -42.56
C ALA A 399 -4.71 -33.71 -42.19
N ASP A 400 -4.24 -34.95 -42.15
CA ASP A 400 -5.04 -36.11 -41.70
C ASP A 400 -5.27 -36.11 -40.18
N LEU A 401 -4.31 -35.59 -39.41
CA LEU A 401 -4.47 -35.26 -37.98
C LEU A 401 -5.63 -34.30 -37.69
N MET A 402 -6.05 -33.51 -38.69
CA MET A 402 -7.08 -32.48 -38.55
C MET A 402 -8.48 -32.91 -39.01
N LYS A 403 -8.63 -34.03 -39.73
CA LYS A 403 -9.86 -34.28 -40.50
C LYS A 403 -10.97 -35.05 -39.81
N ASP A 404 -10.70 -36.02 -38.95
CA ASP A 404 -11.79 -36.91 -38.53
C ASP A 404 -11.90 -37.03 -37.02
N HIS A 405 -12.98 -36.50 -36.43
CA HIS A 405 -13.50 -37.06 -35.18
C HIS A 405 -14.18 -38.39 -35.53
N ILE A 406 -14.07 -39.34 -34.61
CA ILE A 406 -14.64 -40.67 -34.82
C ILE A 406 -16.12 -40.61 -34.43
N PRO A 407 -17.07 -41.01 -35.29
CA PRO A 407 -18.49 -41.07 -34.95
C PRO A 407 -18.69 -41.94 -33.69
N ALA A 408 -19.38 -41.39 -32.68
CA ALA A 408 -19.51 -42.04 -31.38
C ALA A 408 -20.97 -42.04 -30.90
N ALA A 409 -21.54 -43.23 -30.71
CA ALA A 409 -22.85 -43.42 -30.11
C ALA A 409 -22.75 -43.35 -28.58
N LEU A 410 -23.65 -42.61 -27.94
CA LEU A 410 -23.73 -42.50 -26.49
C LEU A 410 -24.93 -43.29 -25.96
N HIS A 411 -24.69 -44.16 -25.00
CA HIS A 411 -25.71 -44.98 -24.35
C HIS A 411 -25.63 -44.85 -22.84
N TRP A 412 -26.77 -44.90 -22.17
CA TRP A 412 -26.82 -44.91 -20.71
C TRP A 412 -27.95 -45.79 -20.21
N GLU A 413 -27.68 -46.50 -19.11
CA GLU A 413 -28.60 -47.46 -18.48
C GLU A 413 -28.74 -47.14 -16.99
N ASN A 414 -29.99 -46.98 -16.54
CA ASN A 414 -30.36 -46.80 -15.14
C ASN A 414 -29.57 -45.69 -14.43
N VAL A 415 -29.37 -44.55 -15.09
CA VAL A 415 -28.62 -43.42 -14.54
C VAL A 415 -29.44 -42.74 -13.44
N GLY A 416 -28.82 -42.64 -12.27
CA GLY A 416 -29.40 -42.00 -11.09
C GLY A 416 -28.38 -41.09 -10.39
N TYR A 417 -28.89 -40.14 -9.63
CA TYR A 417 -28.06 -39.18 -8.88
C TYR A 417 -28.67 -38.90 -7.52
N ARG A 418 -27.86 -39.04 -6.47
CA ARG A 418 -28.30 -38.94 -5.08
C ARG A 418 -27.39 -38.02 -4.27
N ILE A 419 -27.96 -37.11 -3.49
CA ILE A 419 -27.21 -36.26 -2.55
C ILE A 419 -27.67 -36.62 -1.12
N GLY A 420 -26.78 -37.23 -0.33
CA GLY A 420 -27.14 -37.76 0.97
C GLY A 420 -28.22 -38.86 0.82
N SER A 421 -29.33 -38.72 1.54
CA SER A 421 -30.48 -39.63 1.45
C SER A 421 -31.49 -39.28 0.34
N ARG A 422 -31.34 -38.13 -0.33
CA ARG A 422 -32.29 -37.63 -1.34
C ARG A 422 -31.86 -38.02 -2.76
N ALA A 423 -32.71 -38.76 -3.47
CA ALA A 423 -32.55 -38.99 -4.90
C ALA A 423 -33.07 -37.79 -5.71
N LEU A 424 -32.25 -37.29 -6.64
CA LEU A 424 -32.57 -36.20 -7.55
C LEU A 424 -32.84 -36.68 -8.99
N LEU A 425 -32.21 -37.78 -9.39
CA LEU A 425 -32.47 -38.46 -10.67
C LEU A 425 -32.59 -39.96 -10.38
N ASP A 426 -33.48 -40.66 -11.09
CA ASP A 426 -33.71 -42.08 -10.90
C ASP A 426 -34.05 -42.79 -12.22
N GLY A 427 -33.37 -43.90 -12.49
CA GLY A 427 -33.78 -44.84 -13.54
C GLY A 427 -33.65 -44.37 -14.99
N ILE A 428 -32.89 -43.31 -15.30
CA ILE A 428 -32.89 -42.73 -16.66
C ILE A 428 -32.12 -43.64 -17.62
N THR A 429 -32.74 -44.01 -18.74
CA THR A 429 -32.17 -44.90 -19.77
C THR A 429 -32.41 -44.30 -21.16
N GLY A 430 -31.46 -44.46 -22.08
CA GLY A 430 -31.59 -43.92 -23.45
C GLY A 430 -30.32 -44.07 -24.29
N SER A 431 -30.43 -43.66 -25.57
CA SER A 431 -29.37 -43.76 -26.57
C SER A 431 -29.42 -42.63 -27.58
N VAL A 432 -28.26 -42.17 -28.06
CA VAL A 432 -28.14 -41.21 -29.18
C VAL A 432 -27.06 -41.70 -30.14
N GLN A 433 -27.42 -41.77 -31.42
CA GLN A 433 -26.53 -42.25 -32.47
C GLN A 433 -25.68 -41.12 -33.07
N PRO A 434 -24.60 -41.44 -33.81
CA PRO A 434 -23.81 -40.46 -34.51
C PRO A 434 -24.61 -39.73 -35.60
N GLY A 435 -24.58 -38.40 -35.57
CA GLY A 435 -25.33 -37.54 -36.48
C GLY A 435 -26.76 -37.26 -36.08
N GLU A 436 -27.21 -37.74 -34.92
CA GLU A 436 -28.49 -37.38 -34.31
C GLU A 436 -28.33 -36.21 -33.32
N VAL A 437 -29.40 -35.43 -33.21
CA VAL A 437 -29.58 -34.38 -32.20
C VAL A 437 -30.63 -34.81 -31.19
N MET A 438 -30.26 -34.88 -29.91
CA MET A 438 -31.19 -35.11 -28.80
C MET A 438 -31.43 -33.82 -28.01
N ALA A 439 -32.70 -33.45 -27.86
CA ALA A 439 -33.13 -32.37 -26.98
C ALA A 439 -33.67 -32.92 -25.65
N ILE A 440 -33.18 -32.36 -24.54
CA ILE A 440 -33.67 -32.64 -23.18
C ILE A 440 -34.61 -31.51 -22.79
N VAL A 441 -35.90 -31.84 -22.65
CA VAL A 441 -36.99 -30.89 -22.35
C VAL A 441 -37.60 -31.23 -21.00
N GLY A 442 -38.19 -30.24 -20.34
CA GLY A 442 -38.87 -30.40 -19.06
C GLY A 442 -39.00 -29.08 -18.32
N ALA A 443 -39.90 -29.03 -17.34
CA ALA A 443 -40.12 -27.85 -16.50
C ALA A 443 -38.85 -27.42 -15.73
N SER A 444 -38.87 -26.20 -15.19
CA SER A 444 -37.81 -25.75 -14.29
C SER A 444 -37.73 -26.65 -13.05
N GLY A 445 -36.53 -27.05 -12.66
CA GLY A 445 -36.32 -28.00 -11.56
C GLY A 445 -36.54 -29.48 -11.89
N ALA A 446 -36.83 -29.84 -13.15
CA ALA A 446 -37.02 -31.23 -13.57
C ALA A 446 -35.76 -32.12 -13.55
N GLY A 447 -34.56 -31.52 -13.38
CA GLY A 447 -33.28 -32.24 -13.35
C GLY A 447 -32.48 -32.23 -14.66
N LYS A 448 -32.88 -31.44 -15.67
CA LYS A 448 -32.22 -31.35 -17.01
C LYS A 448 -30.70 -31.12 -16.95
N THR A 449 -30.27 -29.99 -16.41
CA THR A 449 -28.85 -29.63 -16.26
C THR A 449 -28.11 -30.63 -15.38
N THR A 450 -28.75 -31.14 -14.32
CA THR A 450 -28.15 -32.15 -13.45
C THR A 450 -27.89 -33.44 -14.23
N PHE A 451 -28.84 -33.89 -15.04
CA PHE A 451 -28.68 -35.09 -15.86
C PHE A 451 -27.60 -34.89 -16.94
N LEU A 452 -27.59 -33.74 -17.61
CA LEU A 452 -26.56 -33.39 -18.60
C LEU A 452 -25.16 -33.38 -17.99
N ASP A 453 -24.99 -32.80 -16.80
CA ASP A 453 -23.71 -32.80 -16.06
C ASP A 453 -23.25 -34.21 -15.68
N ILE A 454 -24.18 -35.10 -15.26
CA ILE A 454 -23.86 -36.49 -14.94
C ILE A 454 -23.44 -37.26 -16.20
N LEU A 455 -24.15 -37.07 -17.31
CA LEU A 455 -23.76 -37.67 -18.60
C LEU A 455 -22.35 -37.22 -19.00
N ALA A 456 -22.06 -35.93 -18.92
CA ALA A 456 -20.73 -35.38 -19.22
C ALA A 456 -19.64 -35.78 -18.20
N ARG A 457 -19.96 -36.59 -17.18
CA ARG A 457 -19.09 -36.99 -16.06
C ARG A 457 -18.44 -35.80 -15.34
N ARG A 458 -19.17 -34.71 -15.15
CA ARG A 458 -18.73 -33.58 -14.32
C ARG A 458 -18.74 -33.97 -12.84
N GLU A 459 -17.78 -33.47 -12.09
CA GLU A 459 -17.67 -33.78 -10.66
C GLU A 459 -18.78 -33.06 -9.88
N LYS A 460 -19.66 -33.83 -9.23
CA LYS A 460 -20.71 -33.35 -8.33
C LYS A 460 -20.55 -33.97 -6.93
N ARG A 461 -21.09 -33.33 -5.89
CA ARG A 461 -21.05 -33.81 -4.49
C ARG A 461 -21.75 -35.15 -4.25
N GLY A 462 -22.76 -35.47 -5.04
CA GLY A 462 -23.58 -36.66 -4.85
C GLY A 462 -22.94 -37.94 -5.37
N VAL A 463 -23.63 -39.05 -5.16
CA VAL A 463 -23.29 -40.38 -5.71
C VAL A 463 -24.08 -40.59 -6.99
N THR A 464 -23.39 -40.90 -8.07
CA THR A 464 -23.98 -41.30 -9.35
C THR A 464 -24.13 -42.83 -9.40
N SER A 465 -25.27 -43.30 -9.89
CA SER A 465 -25.55 -44.72 -10.18
C SER A 465 -25.86 -44.91 -11.66
N GLY A 466 -25.81 -46.16 -12.14
CA GLY A 466 -26.02 -46.49 -13.54
C GLY A 466 -24.72 -46.56 -14.34
N THR A 467 -24.83 -46.88 -15.62
CA THR A 467 -23.69 -47.05 -16.53
C THR A 467 -23.84 -46.20 -17.77
N VAL A 468 -22.76 -45.50 -18.14
CA VAL A 468 -22.65 -44.72 -19.39
C VAL A 468 -21.61 -45.36 -20.29
N LEU A 469 -22.00 -45.66 -21.51
CA LEU A 469 -21.24 -46.41 -22.51
C LEU A 469 -21.06 -45.56 -23.76
N ILE A 470 -19.87 -45.62 -24.37
CA ILE A 470 -19.58 -45.03 -25.68
C ILE A 470 -19.25 -46.18 -26.62
N ASN A 471 -19.93 -46.28 -27.77
CA ASN A 471 -19.79 -47.40 -28.71
C ASN A 471 -19.84 -48.79 -28.01
N GLY A 472 -20.67 -48.92 -26.98
CA GLY A 472 -20.95 -50.19 -26.29
C GLY A 472 -19.95 -50.53 -25.18
N ARG A 473 -18.96 -49.67 -24.92
CA ARG A 473 -17.92 -49.91 -23.91
C ARG A 473 -17.90 -48.85 -22.81
N THR A 474 -17.43 -49.25 -21.63
CA THR A 474 -17.13 -48.32 -20.54
C THR A 474 -15.72 -47.75 -20.76
N MET A 475 -15.60 -46.42 -20.65
CA MET A 475 -14.32 -45.71 -20.81
C MET A 475 -13.81 -45.20 -19.47
N SER A 476 -12.49 -45.07 -19.32
CA SER A 476 -11.89 -44.37 -18.19
C SER A 476 -12.29 -42.88 -18.20
N ASN A 477 -12.20 -42.21 -17.06
CA ASN A 477 -12.54 -40.77 -17.00
C ASN A 477 -11.61 -39.89 -17.85
N GLN A 478 -10.37 -40.33 -18.09
CA GLN A 478 -9.42 -39.58 -18.91
C GLN A 478 -9.73 -39.70 -20.40
N GLU A 479 -10.09 -40.89 -20.87
CA GLU A 479 -10.52 -41.12 -22.26
C GLU A 479 -11.87 -40.45 -22.53
N TYR A 480 -12.82 -40.56 -21.59
CA TYR A 480 -14.14 -39.95 -21.72
C TYR A 480 -14.07 -38.43 -21.97
N LYS A 481 -13.21 -37.72 -21.21
CA LYS A 481 -13.00 -36.27 -21.35
C LYS A 481 -12.30 -35.87 -22.66
N ARG A 482 -11.70 -36.80 -23.41
CA ARG A 482 -11.10 -36.53 -24.73
C ARG A 482 -12.12 -36.60 -25.85
N VAL A 483 -13.14 -37.44 -25.69
CA VAL A 483 -14.19 -37.67 -26.70
C VAL A 483 -15.35 -36.68 -26.56
N VAL A 484 -15.53 -36.14 -25.35
CA VAL A 484 -16.66 -35.27 -24.99
C VAL A 484 -16.25 -33.79 -24.93
N GLY A 485 -17.07 -32.92 -25.53
CA GLY A 485 -17.06 -31.47 -25.32
C GLY A 485 -18.28 -31.01 -24.53
N PHE A 486 -18.13 -30.00 -23.68
CA PHE A 486 -19.22 -29.45 -22.85
C PHE A 486 -19.26 -27.92 -22.95
N VAL A 487 -20.42 -27.40 -23.35
CA VAL A 487 -20.69 -25.96 -23.46
C VAL A 487 -21.62 -25.54 -22.31
N ASP A 488 -21.10 -24.69 -21.42
CA ASP A 488 -21.84 -24.15 -20.27
C ASP A 488 -22.99 -23.20 -20.68
N GLN A 489 -23.92 -22.94 -19.77
CA GLN A 489 -25.04 -22.02 -19.98
C GLN A 489 -24.58 -20.57 -20.20
N GLU A 490 -23.59 -20.09 -19.46
CA GLU A 490 -23.08 -18.71 -19.54
C GLU A 490 -21.87 -18.58 -20.48
N ASP A 491 -21.93 -17.61 -21.40
CA ASP A 491 -20.84 -17.28 -22.32
C ASP A 491 -19.79 -16.38 -21.66
N LEU A 492 -18.92 -16.99 -20.84
CA LEU A 492 -17.79 -16.32 -20.19
C LEU A 492 -16.63 -16.16 -21.18
N LEU A 493 -16.50 -15.00 -21.83
CA LEU A 493 -15.43 -14.73 -22.80
C LEU A 493 -14.75 -13.41 -22.47
N MET A 494 -13.45 -13.29 -22.75
CA MET A 494 -12.73 -12.01 -22.55
C MET A 494 -13.19 -10.98 -23.58
N GLU A 495 -13.72 -9.87 -23.10
CA GLU A 495 -14.32 -8.82 -23.94
C GLU A 495 -13.31 -8.08 -24.84
N THR A 496 -12.04 -8.01 -24.44
CA THR A 496 -10.97 -7.27 -25.15
C THR A 496 -10.38 -8.02 -26.36
N LEU A 497 -10.66 -9.32 -26.46
CA LEU A 497 -10.14 -10.19 -27.52
C LEU A 497 -11.06 -10.21 -28.74
N THR A 498 -10.50 -10.55 -29.90
CA THR A 498 -11.31 -10.85 -31.09
C THR A 498 -11.86 -12.27 -31.06
N VAL A 499 -12.84 -12.55 -31.92
CA VAL A 499 -13.37 -13.91 -32.11
C VAL A 499 -12.25 -14.89 -32.44
N TYR A 500 -11.43 -14.57 -33.45
CA TYR A 500 -10.30 -15.41 -33.86
C TYR A 500 -9.30 -15.63 -32.72
N GLU A 501 -8.92 -14.58 -32.00
CA GLU A 501 -7.96 -14.69 -30.91
C GLU A 501 -8.47 -15.61 -29.79
N THR A 502 -9.76 -15.52 -29.48
CA THR A 502 -10.37 -16.30 -28.40
C THR A 502 -10.39 -17.79 -28.74
N VAL A 503 -10.81 -18.14 -29.96
CA VAL A 503 -10.80 -19.52 -30.45
C VAL A 503 -9.35 -20.03 -30.59
N LEU A 504 -8.43 -19.21 -31.09
CA LEU A 504 -7.01 -19.54 -31.21
C LEU A 504 -6.37 -19.79 -29.84
N TYR A 505 -6.68 -19.00 -28.81
CA TYR A 505 -6.16 -19.24 -27.46
C TYR A 505 -6.66 -20.58 -26.89
N SER A 506 -7.91 -20.93 -27.14
CA SER A 506 -8.42 -22.27 -26.81
C SER A 506 -7.62 -23.37 -27.53
N ALA A 507 -7.38 -23.18 -28.84
CA ALA A 507 -6.61 -24.10 -29.67
C ALA A 507 -5.17 -24.28 -29.18
N LEU A 508 -4.45 -23.18 -28.91
CA LEU A 508 -3.06 -23.23 -28.47
C LEU A 508 -2.88 -23.94 -27.12
N LEU A 509 -3.89 -23.86 -26.24
CA LEU A 509 -3.86 -24.45 -24.90
C LEU A 509 -4.30 -25.93 -24.90
N ARG A 510 -5.26 -26.31 -25.75
CA ARG A 510 -5.89 -27.63 -25.73
C ARG A 510 -5.38 -28.60 -26.81
N LEU A 511 -4.97 -28.10 -27.98
CA LEU A 511 -4.44 -28.94 -29.05
C LEU A 511 -3.06 -29.50 -28.68
N PRO A 512 -2.66 -30.64 -29.29
CA PRO A 512 -1.41 -31.33 -28.98
C PRO A 512 -0.18 -30.42 -29.10
N ARG A 513 0.85 -30.63 -28.28
CA ARG A 513 2.13 -29.89 -28.39
C ARG A 513 2.82 -30.13 -29.72
N ASP A 514 2.74 -31.35 -30.23
CA ASP A 514 3.48 -31.81 -31.41
C ASP A 514 2.91 -31.22 -32.72
N MET A 515 1.67 -30.70 -32.67
CA MET A 515 1.04 -29.99 -33.79
C MET A 515 1.67 -28.60 -34.00
N SER A 516 2.04 -28.31 -35.25
CA SER A 516 2.60 -27.02 -35.69
C SER A 516 1.68 -25.83 -35.38
N LEU A 517 2.25 -24.63 -35.25
CA LEU A 517 1.47 -23.42 -35.01
C LEU A 517 0.51 -23.13 -36.19
N GLU A 518 0.94 -23.42 -37.41
CA GLU A 518 0.14 -23.28 -38.63
C GLU A 518 -1.04 -24.24 -38.66
N ALA A 519 -0.85 -25.51 -38.29
CA ALA A 519 -1.94 -26.47 -38.15
C ALA A 519 -2.98 -26.02 -37.11
N LYS A 520 -2.54 -25.49 -35.96
CA LYS A 520 -3.47 -24.94 -34.94
C LYS A 520 -4.26 -23.73 -35.43
N LYS A 521 -3.61 -22.84 -36.20
CA LYS A 521 -4.28 -21.70 -36.85
C LYS A 521 -5.28 -22.18 -37.90
N PHE A 522 -4.93 -23.17 -38.71
CA PHE A 522 -5.81 -23.77 -39.71
C PHE A 522 -7.05 -24.39 -39.06
N ARG A 523 -6.87 -25.25 -38.05
CA ARG A 523 -7.99 -25.86 -37.30
C ARG A 523 -8.91 -24.82 -36.67
N THR A 524 -8.35 -23.71 -36.19
CA THR A 524 -9.12 -22.57 -35.66
C THR A 524 -10.04 -21.98 -36.74
N LEU A 525 -9.50 -21.71 -37.93
CA LEU A 525 -10.26 -21.14 -39.05
C LEU A 525 -11.32 -22.11 -39.57
N GLU A 526 -10.99 -23.39 -39.69
CA GLU A 526 -11.92 -24.46 -40.07
C GLU A 526 -13.10 -24.53 -39.08
N THR A 527 -12.81 -24.57 -37.78
CA THR A 527 -13.85 -24.57 -36.72
C THR A 527 -14.77 -23.34 -36.82
N MET A 528 -14.20 -22.18 -37.15
CA MET A 528 -14.98 -20.94 -37.34
C MET A 528 -15.84 -20.99 -38.61
N GLN A 529 -15.39 -21.71 -39.65
CA GLN A 529 -16.16 -21.96 -40.86
C GLN A 529 -17.30 -22.96 -40.61
N GLU A 530 -17.05 -24.05 -39.87
CA GLU A 530 -18.05 -25.05 -39.46
C GLU A 530 -19.26 -24.38 -38.76
N LEU A 531 -19.01 -23.34 -37.97
CA LEU A 531 -20.01 -22.59 -37.20
C LEU A 531 -20.52 -21.32 -37.89
N GLY A 532 -20.07 -21.02 -39.11
CA GLY A 532 -20.51 -19.82 -39.85
C GLY A 532 -20.12 -18.49 -39.19
N ILE A 533 -19.03 -18.44 -38.41
CA ILE A 533 -18.52 -17.24 -37.73
C ILE A 533 -17.22 -16.70 -38.32
N LEU A 534 -16.76 -17.26 -39.44
CA LEU A 534 -15.53 -16.81 -40.11
C LEU A 534 -15.60 -15.33 -40.56
N GLY A 535 -16.79 -14.85 -40.94
CA GLY A 535 -17.00 -13.46 -41.38
C GLY A 535 -16.78 -12.41 -40.27
N ILE A 536 -16.88 -12.81 -39.00
CA ILE A 536 -16.70 -11.93 -37.83
C ILE A 536 -15.37 -12.17 -37.10
N LYS A 537 -14.40 -12.83 -37.75
CA LYS A 537 -13.17 -13.29 -37.10
C LYS A 537 -12.36 -12.19 -36.41
N ASP A 538 -12.35 -10.99 -36.98
CA ASP A 538 -11.57 -9.85 -36.47
C ASP A 538 -12.41 -8.91 -35.58
N SER A 539 -13.70 -9.20 -35.40
CA SER A 539 -14.60 -8.44 -34.51
C SER A 539 -14.26 -8.71 -33.04
N ARG A 540 -14.36 -7.68 -32.19
CA ARG A 540 -14.19 -7.82 -30.74
C ARG A 540 -15.41 -8.44 -30.09
N ILE A 541 -15.18 -9.26 -29.07
CA ILE A 541 -16.25 -9.94 -28.35
C ILE A 541 -17.09 -8.93 -27.54
N GLY A 542 -16.44 -8.02 -26.81
CA GLY A 542 -17.11 -7.00 -26.01
C GLY A 542 -17.11 -5.62 -26.65
N GLY A 543 -18.04 -4.77 -26.17
CA GLY A 543 -18.29 -3.43 -26.69
C GLY A 543 -18.08 -2.27 -25.72
N SER A 544 -17.41 -2.52 -24.60
CA SER A 544 -17.33 -1.62 -23.44
C SER A 544 -16.10 -0.69 -23.42
N GLY A 545 -15.34 -0.61 -24.51
CA GLY A 545 -14.15 0.25 -24.58
C GLY A 545 -14.51 1.73 -24.80
N PHE A 546 -14.32 2.57 -23.78
CA PHE A 546 -14.20 4.02 -23.97
C PHE A 546 -12.97 4.28 -24.85
N THR A 547 -13.17 4.81 -26.05
CA THR A 547 -12.05 5.39 -26.80
C THR A 547 -11.66 6.71 -26.13
N ALA A 548 -10.36 6.98 -26.03
CA ALA A 548 -9.84 8.29 -25.63
C ALA A 548 -10.29 9.33 -26.67
N GLY A 549 -11.49 9.90 -26.45
CA GLY A 549 -12.25 10.64 -27.46
C GLY A 549 -13.76 10.71 -27.17
N GLY A 550 -14.29 9.93 -26.21
CA GLY A 550 -15.65 10.10 -25.72
C GLY A 550 -16.77 9.58 -26.62
N SER A 551 -16.47 8.91 -27.74
CA SER A 551 -17.49 8.26 -28.57
C SER A 551 -17.81 6.85 -28.04
N LYS A 552 -19.07 6.66 -27.64
CA LYS A 552 -19.67 5.43 -27.11
C LYS A 552 -20.03 4.46 -28.26
N GLU A 553 -19.12 4.24 -29.21
CA GLU A 553 -19.38 3.46 -30.42
C GLU A 553 -18.37 2.33 -30.59
N GLY A 554 -18.72 1.19 -30.03
CA GLY A 554 -18.09 -0.09 -30.34
C GLY A 554 -19.06 -1.20 -29.98
N ARG A 555 -20.14 -1.40 -30.76
CA ARG A 555 -21.03 -2.53 -30.53
C ARG A 555 -20.23 -3.83 -30.75
N GLY A 556 -20.10 -4.65 -29.70
CA GLY A 556 -19.50 -5.99 -29.79
C GLY A 556 -20.33 -6.94 -30.66
N ILE A 557 -19.92 -8.21 -30.74
CA ILE A 557 -20.70 -9.25 -31.44
C ILE A 557 -22.07 -9.47 -30.77
N SER A 558 -23.04 -9.97 -31.55
CA SER A 558 -24.37 -10.31 -31.04
C SER A 558 -24.34 -11.47 -30.05
N GLY A 559 -25.38 -11.62 -29.22
CA GLY A 559 -25.49 -12.74 -28.28
C GLY A 559 -25.43 -14.11 -28.97
N GLY A 560 -26.12 -14.27 -30.11
CA GLY A 560 -26.10 -15.52 -30.88
C GLY A 560 -24.72 -15.85 -31.47
N GLU A 561 -24.00 -14.84 -31.93
CA GLU A 561 -22.61 -14.99 -32.36
C GLU A 561 -21.71 -15.36 -31.18
N LYS A 562 -21.85 -14.68 -30.04
CA LYS A 562 -21.12 -14.98 -28.81
C LYS A 562 -21.31 -16.44 -28.37
N ARG A 563 -22.54 -16.95 -28.47
CA ARG A 563 -22.88 -18.35 -28.20
C ARG A 563 -22.15 -19.31 -29.13
N ARG A 564 -22.13 -19.02 -30.44
CA ARG A 564 -21.35 -19.80 -31.41
C ARG A 564 -19.85 -19.74 -31.16
N VAL A 565 -19.30 -18.62 -30.70
CA VAL A 565 -17.88 -18.52 -30.29
C VAL A 565 -17.59 -19.41 -29.07
N SER A 566 -18.51 -19.48 -28.11
CA SER A 566 -18.41 -20.39 -26.96
C SER A 566 -18.37 -21.86 -27.42
N ILE A 567 -19.26 -22.24 -28.34
CA ILE A 567 -19.26 -23.58 -28.97
C ILE A 567 -17.95 -23.83 -29.73
N ALA A 568 -17.45 -22.84 -30.48
CA ALA A 568 -16.20 -22.95 -31.23
C ALA A 568 -14.99 -23.26 -30.33
N CYS A 569 -14.93 -22.64 -29.14
CA CYS A 569 -13.85 -22.88 -28.19
C CYS A 569 -13.77 -24.35 -27.73
N GLU A 570 -14.91 -25.05 -27.68
CA GLU A 570 -14.99 -26.48 -27.36
C GLU A 570 -14.81 -27.37 -28.59
N LEU A 571 -15.31 -26.93 -29.75
CA LEU A 571 -15.27 -27.66 -31.02
C LEU A 571 -13.86 -27.75 -31.63
N VAL A 572 -12.95 -26.83 -31.27
CA VAL A 572 -11.55 -26.84 -31.73
C VAL A 572 -10.85 -28.18 -31.46
N THR A 573 -11.16 -28.83 -30.33
CA THR A 573 -10.62 -30.16 -29.99
C THR A 573 -11.26 -31.32 -30.75
N SER A 574 -12.18 -31.02 -31.67
CA SER A 574 -12.99 -31.97 -32.46
C SER A 574 -13.61 -33.10 -31.62
N PRO A 575 -14.40 -32.79 -30.57
CA PRO A 575 -15.07 -33.82 -29.77
C PRO A 575 -16.13 -34.58 -30.59
N SER A 576 -16.20 -35.90 -30.44
CA SER A 576 -17.21 -36.73 -31.11
C SER A 576 -18.62 -36.49 -30.55
N ILE A 577 -18.70 -36.22 -29.25
CA ILE A 577 -19.96 -35.97 -28.52
C ILE A 577 -19.92 -34.55 -27.95
N LEU A 578 -20.93 -33.75 -28.24
CA LEU A 578 -21.06 -32.38 -27.78
C LEU A 578 -22.29 -32.22 -26.88
N PHE A 579 -22.05 -31.85 -25.62
CA PHE A 579 -23.10 -31.45 -24.68
C PHE A 579 -23.24 -29.92 -24.66
N CYS A 580 -24.46 -29.40 -24.74
CA CYS A 580 -24.71 -27.97 -24.56
C CYS A 580 -25.82 -27.72 -23.53
N ASP A 581 -25.54 -26.95 -22.48
CA ASP A 581 -26.55 -26.60 -21.49
C ASP A 581 -27.26 -25.32 -21.90
N GLU A 582 -28.57 -25.41 -22.20
CA GLU A 582 -29.45 -24.32 -22.62
C GLU A 582 -28.83 -23.40 -23.68
N PRO A 583 -28.52 -23.91 -24.90
CA PRO A 583 -27.84 -23.13 -25.94
C PRO A 583 -28.65 -21.94 -26.45
N THR A 584 -29.96 -21.89 -26.20
CA THR A 584 -30.87 -20.83 -26.63
C THR A 584 -31.21 -19.81 -25.54
N SER A 585 -30.68 -19.96 -24.32
CA SER A 585 -30.99 -19.06 -23.20
C SER A 585 -30.45 -17.65 -23.43
N GLY A 586 -31.24 -16.62 -23.10
CA GLY A 586 -30.86 -15.22 -23.27
C GLY A 586 -30.81 -14.72 -24.72
N LEU A 587 -31.25 -15.52 -25.70
CA LEU A 587 -31.29 -15.16 -27.12
C LEU A 587 -32.72 -14.85 -27.58
N ASP A 588 -32.86 -13.95 -28.55
CA ASP A 588 -34.09 -13.78 -29.31
C ASP A 588 -34.36 -14.99 -30.21
N ALA A 589 -35.62 -15.19 -30.59
CA ALA A 589 -36.06 -16.38 -31.32
C ALA A 589 -35.30 -16.63 -32.63
N TYR A 590 -34.89 -15.57 -33.34
CA TYR A 590 -34.16 -15.69 -34.60
C TYR A 590 -32.72 -16.17 -34.38
N ASN A 591 -32.00 -15.54 -33.45
CA ASN A 591 -30.63 -15.98 -33.13
C ASN A 591 -30.60 -17.36 -32.47
N ALA A 592 -31.57 -17.69 -31.62
CA ALA A 592 -31.73 -19.02 -31.04
C ALA A 592 -31.86 -20.10 -32.12
N PHE A 593 -32.70 -19.85 -33.14
CA PHE A 593 -32.85 -20.75 -34.28
C PHE A 593 -31.53 -20.94 -35.03
N ASN A 594 -30.80 -19.86 -35.33
CA ASN A 594 -29.51 -19.94 -36.02
C ASN A 594 -28.45 -20.74 -35.25
N VAL A 595 -28.43 -20.63 -33.91
CA VAL A 595 -27.53 -21.42 -33.05
C VAL A 595 -27.89 -22.91 -33.12
N VAL A 596 -29.17 -23.27 -32.97
CA VAL A 596 -29.61 -24.67 -33.06
C VAL A 596 -29.40 -25.25 -34.46
N GLN A 597 -29.66 -24.47 -35.51
CA GLN A 597 -29.38 -24.86 -36.89
C GLN A 597 -27.89 -25.16 -37.11
N SER A 598 -27.00 -24.38 -36.48
CA SER A 598 -25.55 -24.66 -36.51
C SER A 598 -25.22 -25.99 -35.82
N LEU A 599 -25.82 -26.29 -34.66
CA LEU A 599 -25.67 -27.56 -33.96
C LEU A 599 -26.17 -28.76 -34.78
N VAL A 600 -27.32 -28.59 -35.45
CA VAL A 600 -27.89 -29.62 -36.34
C VAL A 600 -27.01 -29.84 -37.57
N THR A 601 -26.41 -28.77 -38.10
CA THR A 601 -25.44 -28.87 -39.21
C THR A 601 -24.19 -29.63 -38.78
N LEU A 602 -23.69 -29.38 -37.55
CA LEU A 602 -22.59 -30.15 -36.96
C LEU A 602 -22.93 -31.64 -36.81
N ALA A 603 -24.14 -31.97 -36.36
CA ALA A 603 -24.58 -33.35 -36.27
C ALA A 603 -24.69 -34.00 -37.65
N LYS A 604 -25.45 -33.41 -38.58
CA LYS A 604 -25.79 -34.04 -39.87
C LYS A 604 -24.62 -34.09 -40.85
N THR A 605 -23.88 -33.00 -41.01
CA THR A 605 -22.78 -32.89 -41.99
C THR A 605 -21.53 -33.61 -41.50
N TYR A 606 -21.21 -33.45 -40.21
CA TYR A 606 -19.98 -33.99 -39.65
C TYR A 606 -20.20 -35.28 -38.86
N LYS A 607 -21.40 -35.84 -38.76
CA LYS A 607 -21.68 -37.09 -38.00
C LYS A 607 -21.29 -37.01 -36.51
N ARG A 608 -21.44 -35.83 -35.90
CA ARG A 608 -21.25 -35.65 -34.44
C ARG A 608 -22.53 -36.02 -33.69
N THR A 609 -22.40 -36.46 -32.45
CA THR A 609 -23.56 -36.64 -31.55
C THR A 609 -23.74 -35.40 -30.71
N VAL A 610 -24.92 -34.78 -30.79
CA VAL A 610 -25.20 -33.51 -30.11
C VAL A 610 -26.36 -33.70 -29.13
N ILE A 611 -26.13 -33.33 -27.87
CA ILE A 611 -27.13 -33.44 -26.81
C ILE A 611 -27.22 -32.08 -26.12
N PHE A 612 -28.41 -31.50 -26.04
CA PHE A 612 -28.58 -30.24 -25.33
C PHE A 612 -29.86 -30.18 -24.52
N SER A 613 -29.81 -29.43 -23.42
CA SER A 613 -31.01 -29.06 -22.67
C SER A 613 -31.65 -27.82 -23.29
N ILE A 614 -32.99 -27.75 -23.33
CA ILE A 614 -33.69 -26.57 -23.83
C ILE A 614 -34.92 -26.25 -22.98
N HIS A 615 -35.19 -24.96 -22.80
CA HIS A 615 -36.34 -24.45 -22.05
C HIS A 615 -37.25 -23.66 -23.02
N GLN A 616 -38.52 -24.06 -23.11
CA GLN A 616 -39.56 -23.41 -23.94
C GLN A 616 -39.11 -23.02 -25.38
N PRO A 617 -38.70 -24.00 -26.21
CA PRO A 617 -38.31 -23.74 -27.59
C PRO A 617 -39.51 -23.38 -28.48
N ARG A 618 -39.30 -22.48 -29.45
CA ARG A 618 -40.26 -22.19 -30.53
C ARG A 618 -40.48 -23.43 -31.42
N SER A 619 -41.66 -23.52 -32.04
CA SER A 619 -42.05 -24.65 -32.90
C SER A 619 -41.07 -24.93 -34.06
N ASN A 620 -40.46 -23.89 -34.64
CA ASN A 620 -39.44 -24.05 -35.69
C ASN A 620 -38.14 -24.69 -35.20
N ILE A 621 -37.77 -24.51 -33.93
CA ILE A 621 -36.62 -25.15 -33.29
C ILE A 621 -36.95 -26.61 -32.97
N VAL A 622 -38.16 -26.86 -32.46
CA VAL A 622 -38.64 -28.20 -32.10
C VAL A 622 -38.65 -29.14 -33.30
N ALA A 623 -39.01 -28.63 -34.48
CA ALA A 623 -38.97 -29.38 -35.74
C ALA A 623 -37.57 -29.87 -36.16
N LEU A 624 -36.50 -29.38 -35.53
CA LEU A 624 -35.12 -29.78 -35.82
C LEU A 624 -34.62 -30.96 -34.96
N PHE A 625 -35.38 -31.41 -33.97
CA PHE A 625 -34.96 -32.49 -33.06
C PHE A 625 -35.17 -33.87 -33.70
N ASP A 626 -34.15 -34.73 -33.62
CA ASP A 626 -34.29 -36.13 -34.04
C ASP A 626 -34.86 -36.97 -32.87
N LYS A 627 -34.30 -36.79 -31.67
CA LYS A 627 -34.75 -37.43 -30.43
C LYS A 627 -35.14 -36.42 -29.36
N LEU A 628 -36.11 -36.81 -28.52
CA LEU A 628 -36.58 -36.03 -27.39
C LEU A 628 -36.49 -36.86 -26.09
N LEU A 629 -35.92 -36.26 -25.05
CA LEU A 629 -35.97 -36.77 -23.68
C LEU A 629 -36.75 -35.78 -22.81
N LEU A 630 -37.95 -36.16 -22.36
CA LEU A 630 -38.77 -35.37 -21.46
C LEU A 630 -38.55 -35.82 -20.02
N LEU A 631 -38.04 -34.91 -19.19
CA LEU A 631 -37.80 -35.13 -17.76
C LEU A 631 -38.83 -34.37 -16.92
N ALA A 632 -39.29 -35.01 -15.86
CA ALA A 632 -40.12 -34.39 -14.83
C ALA A 632 -39.70 -34.91 -13.46
N GLU A 633 -39.38 -33.99 -12.54
CA GLU A 633 -38.96 -34.30 -11.16
C GLU A 633 -37.88 -35.39 -11.04
N GLY A 634 -36.96 -35.43 -12.01
CA GLY A 634 -35.86 -36.40 -12.04
C GLY A 634 -36.19 -37.78 -12.60
N ARG A 635 -37.39 -37.97 -13.17
CA ARG A 635 -37.83 -39.19 -13.84
C ARG A 635 -38.14 -38.94 -15.31
N VAL A 636 -38.11 -40.01 -16.10
CA VAL A 636 -38.41 -39.97 -17.53
C VAL A 636 -39.92 -40.06 -17.74
N VAL A 637 -40.46 -39.12 -18.51
CA VAL A 637 -41.87 -39.14 -18.98
C VAL A 637 -41.93 -39.59 -20.44
N TYR A 638 -40.89 -39.30 -21.22
CA TYR A 638 -40.76 -39.75 -22.60
C TYR A 638 -39.28 -39.80 -23.00
N SER A 639 -38.87 -40.82 -23.72
CA SER A 639 -37.56 -40.91 -24.37
C SER A 639 -37.71 -41.65 -25.69
N GLY A 640 -37.37 -41.00 -26.81
CA GLY A 640 -37.50 -41.63 -28.13
C GLY A 640 -37.39 -40.63 -29.29
N LEU A 641 -37.80 -41.08 -30.47
CA LEU A 641 -37.87 -40.27 -31.69
C LEU A 641 -38.93 -39.17 -31.56
N PHE A 642 -38.56 -37.92 -31.85
CA PHE A 642 -39.49 -36.80 -31.73
C PHE A 642 -40.78 -36.98 -32.58
N SER A 643 -40.67 -37.61 -33.76
CA SER A 643 -41.82 -37.88 -34.64
C SER A 643 -42.90 -38.76 -34.01
N ARG A 644 -42.56 -39.65 -33.06
CA ARG A 644 -43.51 -40.52 -32.35
C ARG A 644 -44.04 -39.90 -31.05
N CYS A 645 -43.60 -38.68 -30.72
CA CYS A 645 -43.97 -38.04 -29.47
C CYS A 645 -45.46 -37.69 -29.44
N SER A 646 -46.01 -37.11 -30.52
CA SER A 646 -47.43 -36.74 -30.58
C SER A 646 -48.32 -37.96 -30.41
N ASP A 647 -48.08 -39.00 -31.22
CA ASP A 647 -48.87 -40.24 -31.20
C ASP A 647 -48.88 -40.91 -29.82
N TYR A 648 -47.75 -40.89 -29.10
CA TYR A 648 -47.65 -41.44 -27.75
C TYR A 648 -48.53 -40.67 -26.75
N PHE A 649 -48.47 -39.33 -26.74
CA PHE A 649 -49.28 -38.55 -25.81
C PHE A 649 -50.77 -38.57 -26.17
N ASP A 650 -51.11 -38.70 -27.45
CA ASP A 650 -52.47 -38.95 -27.91
C ASP A 650 -53.00 -40.29 -27.34
N GLN A 651 -52.20 -41.36 -27.38
CA GLN A 651 -52.56 -42.69 -26.84
C GLN A 651 -52.70 -42.71 -25.31
N VAL A 652 -51.86 -41.95 -24.59
CA VAL A 652 -51.90 -41.86 -23.12
C VAL A 652 -53.05 -40.96 -22.63
N GLY A 653 -53.84 -40.37 -23.54
CA GLY A 653 -55.03 -39.57 -23.21
C GLY A 653 -54.73 -38.08 -22.98
N HIS A 654 -53.59 -37.59 -23.46
CA HIS A 654 -53.18 -36.20 -23.38
C HIS A 654 -52.81 -35.64 -24.76
N PRO A 655 -53.77 -35.50 -25.68
CA PRO A 655 -53.49 -34.99 -27.02
C PRO A 655 -53.11 -33.51 -27.00
N CYS A 656 -52.15 -33.13 -27.86
CA CYS A 656 -51.75 -31.74 -28.00
C CYS A 656 -52.86 -30.94 -28.71
N PRO A 657 -53.34 -29.81 -28.15
CA PRO A 657 -54.36 -29.00 -28.81
C PRO A 657 -53.90 -28.48 -30.19
N PRO A 658 -54.80 -28.36 -31.19
CA PRO A 658 -54.44 -27.86 -32.50
C PRO A 658 -53.95 -26.42 -32.43
N GLY A 659 -52.83 -26.12 -33.09
CA GLY A 659 -52.19 -24.80 -33.07
C GLY A 659 -51.33 -24.51 -31.83
N PHE A 660 -51.25 -25.44 -30.88
CA PHE A 660 -50.37 -25.32 -29.72
C PHE A 660 -48.97 -25.86 -30.04
N ASN A 661 -47.94 -25.25 -29.46
CA ASN A 661 -46.57 -25.73 -29.61
C ASN A 661 -46.37 -26.98 -28.74
N ILE A 662 -46.07 -28.12 -29.34
CA ILE A 662 -45.91 -29.38 -28.63
C ILE A 662 -44.89 -29.29 -27.49
N ALA A 663 -43.77 -28.57 -27.65
CA ALA A 663 -42.79 -28.47 -26.56
C ALA A 663 -43.32 -27.68 -25.37
N ASP A 664 -44.09 -26.61 -25.60
CA ASP A 664 -44.76 -25.86 -24.53
C ASP A 664 -45.81 -26.74 -23.85
N PHE A 665 -46.58 -27.52 -24.64
CA PHE A 665 -47.57 -28.45 -24.12
C PHE A 665 -46.94 -29.50 -23.20
N LEU A 666 -45.80 -30.09 -23.59
CA LEU A 666 -45.09 -31.07 -22.77
C LEU A 666 -44.53 -30.47 -21.48
N ILE A 667 -44.08 -29.21 -21.52
CA ILE A 667 -43.61 -28.50 -20.32
C ILE A 667 -44.80 -28.23 -19.39
N ASP A 668 -45.92 -27.74 -19.91
CA ASP A 668 -47.13 -27.47 -19.12
C ASP A 668 -47.72 -28.76 -18.52
N LEU A 669 -47.67 -29.86 -19.28
CA LEU A 669 -48.11 -31.18 -18.85
C LEU A 669 -47.31 -31.71 -17.66
N THR A 670 -46.01 -31.38 -17.61
CA THR A 670 -45.06 -31.85 -16.59
C THR A 670 -44.78 -30.81 -15.50
N ALA A 671 -45.32 -29.59 -15.62
CA ALA A 671 -45.13 -28.52 -14.66
C ALA A 671 -45.91 -28.76 -13.36
N ARG A 672 -45.31 -28.34 -12.24
CA ARG A 672 -45.98 -28.34 -10.93
C ARG A 672 -47.08 -27.28 -10.93
N HIS A 673 -48.34 -27.70 -10.93
CA HIS A 673 -49.41 -26.82 -10.48
C HIS A 673 -49.41 -26.82 -8.96
N SER A 674 -48.88 -25.77 -8.34
CA SER A 674 -49.19 -25.48 -6.95
C SER A 674 -50.67 -25.13 -6.89
N VAL A 675 -51.52 -26.10 -6.55
CA VAL A 675 -52.85 -25.79 -6.04
C VAL A 675 -52.60 -24.97 -4.78
N ALA A 676 -52.84 -23.66 -4.87
CA ALA A 676 -52.95 -22.83 -3.69
C ALA A 676 -54.03 -23.46 -2.83
N ALA A 677 -53.65 -23.98 -1.66
CA ALA A 677 -54.61 -24.45 -0.67
C ALA A 677 -55.48 -23.26 -0.27
N GLY A 678 -56.74 -23.27 -0.72
CA GLY A 678 -57.75 -22.29 -0.36
C GLY A 678 -58.84 -22.18 -1.43
N GLY A 679 -59.89 -22.99 -1.30
CA GLY A 679 -61.13 -22.87 -2.06
C GLY A 679 -61.72 -24.22 -2.41
N ASP A 680 -62.68 -24.66 -1.60
CA ASP A 680 -63.50 -25.84 -1.82
C ASP A 680 -64.13 -25.83 -3.22
N ALA A 681 -64.08 -26.98 -3.89
CA ALA A 681 -65.05 -27.37 -4.92
C ALA A 681 -64.98 -28.89 -5.11
N GLU A 682 -65.85 -29.58 -4.36
CA GLU A 682 -66.80 -30.56 -4.91
C GLU A 682 -67.28 -30.07 -6.32
N ASP A 683 -67.47 -30.87 -7.36
CA ASP A 683 -68.11 -32.18 -7.39
C ASP A 683 -68.00 -32.83 -8.79
N ASP A 684 -68.46 -34.07 -8.82
CA ASP A 684 -68.56 -35.06 -9.88
C ASP A 684 -69.37 -34.71 -11.16
N VAL A 685 -69.03 -35.47 -12.22
CA VAL A 685 -69.84 -36.12 -13.27
C VAL A 685 -71.33 -35.73 -13.52
N GLU A 686 -71.63 -35.45 -14.80
CA GLU A 686 -72.88 -35.55 -15.61
C GLU A 686 -74.28 -35.18 -15.05
N GLY A 687 -75.04 -34.39 -15.83
CA GLY A 687 -76.51 -34.44 -15.84
C GLY A 687 -77.23 -33.17 -16.34
N GLY A 688 -78.11 -33.31 -17.33
CA GLY A 688 -78.79 -32.24 -18.07
C GLY A 688 -79.72 -31.29 -17.29
N GLY A 689 -80.11 -30.19 -17.94
CA GLY A 689 -81.38 -29.48 -17.64
C GLY A 689 -81.35 -27.94 -17.60
N SER A 690 -81.70 -27.34 -18.74
CA SER A 690 -82.50 -26.11 -18.91
C SER A 690 -82.10 -24.74 -18.29
N SER A 691 -82.03 -23.76 -19.21
CA SER A 691 -82.62 -22.42 -19.15
C SER A 691 -81.92 -21.29 -18.36
N GLY A 692 -81.53 -20.24 -19.09
CA GLY A 692 -81.29 -18.91 -18.52
C GLY A 692 -80.32 -18.04 -19.32
N SER A 693 -80.79 -17.45 -20.41
CA SER A 693 -80.12 -16.42 -21.22
C SER A 693 -79.60 -15.21 -20.41
N THR A 694 -78.52 -14.56 -20.85
CA THR A 694 -78.54 -13.21 -21.51
C THR A 694 -77.11 -12.67 -21.74
N HIS A 695 -76.80 -12.39 -23.02
CA HIS A 695 -76.02 -11.27 -23.61
C HIS A 695 -75.29 -10.24 -22.68
N GLN A 696 -74.21 -9.52 -23.01
CA GLN A 696 -73.32 -9.38 -24.19
C GLN A 696 -72.36 -8.16 -23.92
N ARG A 697 -71.18 -8.17 -24.58
CA ARG A 697 -70.37 -7.03 -25.10
C ARG A 697 -69.33 -6.26 -24.25
N ASN A 698 -68.20 -6.11 -24.93
CA ASN A 698 -67.03 -5.23 -24.74
C ASN A 698 -67.37 -3.74 -24.60
N ASP A 699 -66.48 -2.97 -23.96
CA ASP A 699 -65.71 -1.91 -24.67
C ASP A 699 -64.58 -1.29 -23.84
N THR A 700 -63.54 -0.90 -24.58
CA THR A 700 -62.36 -0.10 -24.22
C THR A 700 -62.68 1.37 -23.93
N SER A 701 -61.89 2.05 -23.10
CA SER A 701 -61.60 3.48 -23.32
C SER A 701 -60.28 3.96 -22.69
N ILE A 702 -59.68 4.90 -23.41
CA ILE A 702 -58.40 5.61 -23.26
C ILE A 702 -58.60 6.86 -22.40
N VAL A 703 -57.59 7.24 -21.60
CA VAL A 703 -57.34 8.65 -21.22
C VAL A 703 -55.84 8.96 -21.29
N THR A 704 -55.52 10.01 -22.04
CA THR A 704 -54.20 10.65 -22.18
C THR A 704 -54.28 12.10 -21.71
N THR A 705 -53.25 12.57 -20.99
CA THR A 705 -52.71 13.94 -21.06
C THR A 705 -51.21 13.93 -20.70
N GLY A 706 -50.38 14.51 -21.60
CA GLY A 706 -48.94 14.76 -21.40
C GLY A 706 -48.68 16.07 -20.62
N THR A 707 -47.48 16.63 -20.44
CA THR A 707 -46.14 16.50 -21.07
C THR A 707 -45.12 17.23 -20.18
N SER A 708 -43.90 16.72 -20.03
CA SER A 708 -42.65 17.52 -20.15
C SER A 708 -41.45 16.57 -20.34
N SER A 709 -40.44 17.07 -21.03
CA SER A 709 -39.52 16.30 -21.86
C SER A 709 -38.08 16.23 -21.31
N ARG A 710 -37.40 15.15 -21.72
CA ARG A 710 -35.94 14.96 -21.96
C ARG A 710 -35.13 14.23 -20.90
N ASP A 711 -34.33 13.32 -21.48
CA ASP A 711 -33.16 12.58 -20.98
C ASP A 711 -33.39 11.47 -19.95
N GLU A 712 -33.46 10.22 -20.42
CA GLU A 712 -32.50 9.19 -19.95
C GLU A 712 -32.49 7.91 -20.79
N SER A 713 -31.28 7.56 -21.20
CA SER A 713 -30.83 6.29 -21.75
C SER A 713 -30.72 5.21 -20.68
N THR A 714 -31.11 3.98 -21.03
CA THR A 714 -30.49 2.70 -20.61
C THR A 714 -29.63 2.67 -19.33
N GLU A 715 -30.10 2.00 -18.29
CA GLU A 715 -29.35 1.02 -17.48
C GLU A 715 -30.32 0.16 -16.65
N LEU A 716 -30.50 -1.10 -17.03
CA LEU A 716 -31.19 -2.11 -16.21
C LEU A 716 -30.13 -2.74 -15.30
N ARG A 717 -29.84 -2.05 -14.19
CA ARG A 717 -28.99 -2.60 -13.12
C ARG A 717 -29.79 -3.60 -12.30
N THR A 718 -29.28 -4.82 -12.29
CA THR A 718 -29.64 -5.88 -11.35
C THR A 718 -29.38 -5.41 -9.91
N ARG A 719 -30.42 -5.40 -9.08
CA ARG A 719 -30.26 -5.32 -7.62
C ARG A 719 -30.08 -6.72 -7.06
N PRO A 720 -29.00 -7.02 -6.33
CA PRO A 720 -28.92 -8.19 -5.48
C PRO A 720 -29.77 -7.95 -4.22
N ASN A 721 -30.53 -8.96 -3.82
CA ASN A 721 -31.26 -8.98 -2.56
C ASN A 721 -30.28 -8.95 -1.38
N SER A 722 -30.20 -7.82 -0.68
CA SER A 722 -29.68 -7.72 0.68
C SER A 722 -30.75 -7.09 1.56
N ILE A 723 -31.31 -7.90 2.46
CA ILE A 723 -32.12 -7.43 3.58
C ILE A 723 -31.15 -6.78 4.57
N ALA A 724 -31.21 -5.45 4.69
CA ALA A 724 -30.64 -4.71 5.80
C ALA A 724 -31.76 -4.44 6.80
N ASP A 725 -31.56 -4.89 8.03
CA ASP A 725 -32.37 -4.56 9.19
C ASP A 725 -31.67 -3.37 9.88
N ASP A 726 -32.40 -2.28 10.10
CA ASP A 726 -31.98 -1.15 10.94
C ASP A 726 -32.92 -1.05 12.14
N GLY A 727 -32.35 -0.79 13.31
CA GLY A 727 -33.02 -0.97 14.60
C GLY A 727 -33.90 0.20 15.02
N SER A 728 -35.07 -0.11 15.60
CA SER A 728 -35.39 0.20 17.00
C SER A 728 -36.89 0.06 17.30
N SER A 729 -37.24 -0.92 18.14
CA SER A 729 -38.17 -0.74 19.27
C SER A 729 -38.30 -2.06 20.03
N ARG A 730 -38.13 -1.95 21.35
CA ARG A 730 -38.09 -3.05 22.32
C ARG A 730 -39.48 -3.69 22.50
N GLY A 731 -39.47 -5.03 22.62
CA GLY A 731 -40.39 -5.77 23.49
C GLY A 731 -41.28 -6.78 22.78
N GLY A 732 -41.00 -8.09 22.95
CA GLY A 732 -41.99 -9.13 22.68
C GLY A 732 -41.53 -10.44 22.05
N LEU A 733 -40.29 -10.92 22.26
CA LEU A 733 -39.88 -12.25 21.79
C LEU A 733 -40.19 -13.34 22.84
N ARG A 734 -41.40 -13.92 22.79
CA ARG A 734 -41.68 -15.29 23.25
C ARG A 734 -43.10 -15.72 22.86
N LYS A 735 -43.23 -16.34 21.67
CA LYS A 735 -44.26 -17.33 21.25
C LYS A 735 -44.48 -17.26 19.73
N LYS A 736 -43.66 -17.96 18.94
CA LYS A 736 -44.04 -18.42 17.59
C LYS A 736 -43.13 -19.51 17.00
N THR A 737 -42.47 -20.31 17.83
CA THR A 737 -41.68 -21.48 17.41
C THR A 737 -42.27 -22.83 17.87
N SER A 738 -43.50 -22.86 18.41
CA SER A 738 -44.11 -24.11 18.93
C SER A 738 -45.27 -24.66 18.11
N ARG A 739 -45.49 -24.22 16.86
CA ARG A 739 -46.55 -24.78 15.98
C ARG A 739 -46.05 -25.47 14.72
N LEU A 740 -44.73 -25.44 14.47
CA LEU A 740 -44.09 -26.21 13.41
C LEU A 740 -43.54 -27.56 13.91
N SER A 741 -43.49 -27.77 15.22
CA SER A 741 -43.03 -29.02 15.84
C SER A 741 -44.13 -30.07 16.05
N GLU A 742 -45.40 -29.75 15.74
CA GLU A 742 -46.55 -30.63 16.02
C GLU A 742 -47.09 -31.30 14.74
N GLY A 743 -46.94 -30.67 13.56
CA GLY A 743 -47.22 -31.29 12.26
C GLY A 743 -46.15 -32.30 11.80
N LEU A 744 -44.97 -32.27 12.40
CA LEU A 744 -43.85 -33.16 12.08
C LEU A 744 -43.82 -34.45 12.91
N ARG A 745 -44.66 -34.60 13.95
CA ARG A 745 -44.68 -35.80 14.80
C ARG A 745 -45.66 -36.89 14.34
N ASN A 746 -46.71 -36.54 13.58
CA ASN A 746 -47.70 -37.52 13.14
C ASN A 746 -47.33 -38.26 11.84
N ALA A 747 -46.19 -37.96 11.22
CA ALA A 747 -45.63 -38.72 10.10
C ALA A 747 -44.64 -39.82 10.54
N PHE A 748 -44.38 -39.98 11.85
CA PHE A 748 -43.38 -40.91 12.42
C PHE A 748 -43.96 -42.10 13.19
N ALA A 749 -45.19 -42.53 12.90
CA ALA A 749 -45.77 -43.72 13.52
C ALA A 749 -46.26 -44.70 12.46
N ASN A 750 -45.32 -45.50 11.92
CA ASN A 750 -45.42 -46.97 11.76
C ASN A 750 -44.45 -47.47 10.68
N GLY A 751 -43.49 -48.30 11.10
CA GLY A 751 -42.64 -49.08 10.20
C GLY A 751 -41.22 -49.26 10.71
N GLN A 752 -41.00 -50.26 11.57
CA GLN A 752 -39.67 -50.84 11.79
C GLN A 752 -39.32 -51.75 10.60
N SER A 753 -38.24 -51.47 9.88
CA SER A 753 -37.41 -52.50 9.24
C SER A 753 -36.01 -51.99 8.90
N ASN A 754 -35.03 -52.89 8.97
CA ASN A 754 -33.60 -52.67 8.81
C ASN A 754 -33.16 -52.19 7.41
N GLY A 755 -32.17 -51.28 7.39
CA GLY A 755 -31.10 -51.23 6.38
C GLY A 755 -31.40 -50.57 5.02
N LYS A 756 -30.88 -49.35 4.84
CA LYS A 756 -30.79 -48.56 3.58
C LYS A 756 -32.12 -48.00 3.02
N ASP A 757 -32.76 -47.09 3.73
CA ASP A 757 -33.87 -46.31 3.17
C ASP A 757 -33.35 -45.09 2.40
N VAL A 758 -33.23 -45.24 1.08
CA VAL A 758 -33.07 -44.13 0.13
C VAL A 758 -34.45 -43.51 -0.09
N TRP A 759 -34.60 -42.22 0.19
CA TRP A 759 -35.88 -41.52 0.01
C TRP A 759 -35.86 -40.70 -1.27
N MET A 760 -36.72 -41.07 -2.23
CA MET A 760 -37.04 -40.22 -3.38
C MET A 760 -38.34 -39.47 -3.08
N PRO A 761 -38.44 -38.16 -3.36
CA PRO A 761 -39.71 -37.45 -3.21
C PRO A 761 -40.80 -38.13 -4.04
N ALA A 762 -42.00 -38.30 -3.45
CA ALA A 762 -43.18 -38.70 -4.22
C ALA A 762 -43.45 -37.66 -5.31
N LEU A 763 -43.87 -38.11 -6.49
CA LEU A 763 -44.17 -37.22 -7.61
C LEU A 763 -45.29 -36.24 -7.21
N SER A 764 -45.19 -34.97 -7.61
CA SER A 764 -46.05 -33.90 -7.11
C SER A 764 -47.53 -34.04 -7.44
N SER A 765 -47.89 -34.89 -8.40
CA SER A 765 -49.28 -35.13 -8.81
C SER A 765 -49.49 -36.59 -9.21
N GLY A 766 -50.69 -37.12 -8.95
CA GLY A 766 -51.10 -38.46 -9.42
C GLY A 766 -51.04 -38.58 -10.95
N LYS A 767 -51.30 -37.47 -11.66
CA LYS A 767 -51.11 -37.36 -13.12
C LYS A 767 -49.68 -37.65 -13.54
N LEU A 768 -48.69 -37.15 -12.80
CA LEU A 768 -47.28 -37.37 -13.12
C LEU A 768 -46.85 -38.82 -12.84
N VAL A 769 -47.40 -39.45 -11.79
CA VAL A 769 -47.21 -40.88 -11.53
C VAL A 769 -47.74 -41.71 -12.70
N HIS A 770 -48.95 -41.40 -13.17
CA HIS A 770 -49.55 -42.06 -14.33
C HIS A 770 -48.64 -41.93 -15.56
N LEU A 771 -48.22 -40.72 -15.92
CA LEU A 771 -47.36 -40.45 -17.08
C LEU A 771 -46.02 -41.23 -17.05
N VAL A 772 -45.37 -41.30 -15.88
CA VAL A 772 -44.11 -42.04 -15.73
C VAL A 772 -44.31 -43.56 -15.86
N ASN A 773 -45.38 -44.09 -15.26
CA ASN A 773 -45.69 -45.52 -15.34
C ASN A 773 -46.14 -45.92 -16.76
N SER A 774 -47.00 -45.12 -17.39
CA SER A 774 -47.43 -45.32 -18.78
C SER A 774 -46.25 -45.36 -19.74
N PHE A 775 -45.23 -44.52 -19.51
CA PHE A 775 -44.02 -44.57 -20.33
C PHE A 775 -43.24 -45.86 -20.10
N ALA A 776 -43.03 -46.26 -18.84
CA ALA A 776 -42.28 -47.46 -18.50
C ALA A 776 -42.89 -48.75 -19.09
N GLU A 777 -44.21 -48.79 -19.25
CA GLU A 777 -44.96 -49.92 -19.85
C GLU A 777 -45.13 -49.81 -21.37
N SER A 778 -44.81 -48.66 -21.97
CA SER A 778 -45.05 -48.38 -23.39
C SER A 778 -44.14 -49.13 -24.35
N ASP A 779 -44.61 -49.31 -25.59
CA ASP A 779 -43.82 -49.80 -26.71
C ASP A 779 -42.58 -48.93 -26.99
N VAL A 780 -42.68 -47.62 -26.75
CA VAL A 780 -41.56 -46.68 -26.96
C VAL A 780 -40.42 -46.95 -25.98
N ALA A 781 -40.73 -47.22 -24.70
CA ALA A 781 -39.71 -47.62 -23.73
C ALA A 781 -39.12 -49.00 -24.06
N ASN A 782 -39.95 -49.95 -24.48
CA ASN A 782 -39.49 -51.29 -24.89
C ASN A 782 -38.60 -51.24 -26.12
N THR A 783 -38.92 -50.41 -27.13
CA THR A 783 -38.06 -50.22 -28.32
C THR A 783 -36.71 -49.59 -27.94
N THR A 784 -36.70 -48.56 -27.08
CA THR A 784 -35.45 -47.94 -26.61
C THR A 784 -34.58 -48.93 -25.85
N LYS A 785 -35.20 -49.78 -25.01
CA LYS A 785 -34.50 -50.85 -24.29
C LYS A 785 -34.00 -51.95 -25.24
N ALA A 786 -34.79 -52.32 -26.24
CA ALA A 786 -34.41 -53.28 -27.26
C ALA A 786 -33.24 -52.78 -28.14
N GLU A 787 -33.22 -51.49 -28.50
CA GLU A 787 -32.08 -50.85 -29.17
C GLU A 787 -30.81 -50.93 -28.32
N LEU A 788 -30.93 -50.66 -27.02
CA LEU A 788 -29.83 -50.76 -26.07
C LEU A 788 -29.30 -52.20 -25.94
N ASP A 789 -30.21 -53.18 -25.78
CA ASP A 789 -29.84 -54.59 -25.62
C ASP A 789 -29.24 -55.18 -26.91
N ALA A 790 -29.73 -54.76 -28.09
CA ALA A 790 -29.17 -55.15 -29.38
C ALA A 790 -27.73 -54.63 -29.54
N PHE A 791 -27.49 -53.38 -29.14
CA PHE A 791 -26.18 -52.75 -29.22
C PHE A 791 -25.16 -53.31 -28.22
N LEU A 792 -25.63 -53.74 -27.06
CA LEU A 792 -24.81 -54.41 -26.03
C LEU A 792 -24.47 -55.86 -26.37
N GLY A 793 -24.93 -56.40 -27.50
CA GLY A 793 -24.73 -57.80 -27.88
C GLY A 793 -25.39 -58.78 -26.91
N ARG A 794 -26.44 -58.37 -26.18
CA ARG A 794 -27.18 -59.21 -25.22
C ARG A 794 -28.16 -60.18 -25.91
N ARG A 795 -28.28 -60.15 -27.24
CA ARG A 795 -29.07 -61.09 -28.06
C ARG A 795 -28.19 -62.19 -28.68
N PRO A 796 -28.71 -63.41 -28.91
CA PRO A 796 -27.96 -64.52 -29.49
C PRO A 796 -27.59 -64.32 -30.98
N GLU A 797 -28.30 -63.46 -31.70
CA GLU A 797 -27.89 -62.96 -33.02
C GLU A 797 -27.08 -61.67 -32.81
N GLY A 798 -25.76 -61.82 -32.73
CA GLY A 798 -24.84 -60.72 -32.48
C GLY A 798 -24.89 -59.67 -33.60
N VAL A 799 -25.16 -58.42 -33.23
CA VAL A 799 -24.91 -57.28 -34.12
C VAL A 799 -23.40 -57.04 -34.14
N VAL A 800 -22.79 -57.09 -35.32
CA VAL A 800 -21.43 -56.60 -35.54
C VAL A 800 -21.48 -55.09 -35.29
N ASN A 801 -20.72 -54.60 -34.31
CA ASN A 801 -20.57 -53.15 -34.12
C ASN A 801 -19.81 -52.59 -35.33
N ASP A 802 -20.54 -52.06 -36.32
CA ASP A 802 -19.99 -51.40 -37.52
C ASP A 802 -19.30 -50.05 -37.21
N LEU A 803 -19.33 -49.61 -35.95
CA LEU A 803 -18.68 -48.37 -35.50
C LEU A 803 -17.20 -48.62 -35.20
N PRO A 804 -16.29 -47.71 -35.62
CA PRO A 804 -14.86 -47.84 -35.35
C PRO A 804 -14.55 -47.96 -33.85
N ASP A 805 -13.55 -48.77 -33.51
CA ASP A 805 -13.11 -48.94 -32.14
C ASP A 805 -12.34 -47.70 -31.64
N LEU A 806 -13.03 -46.89 -30.84
CA LEU A 806 -12.48 -45.67 -30.23
C LEU A 806 -11.28 -45.95 -29.31
N ALA A 807 -11.19 -47.12 -28.67
CA ALA A 807 -10.09 -47.43 -27.76
C ALA A 807 -8.79 -47.71 -28.54
N ASP A 808 -8.88 -48.47 -29.63
CA ASP A 808 -7.75 -48.76 -30.50
C ASP A 808 -7.30 -47.50 -31.27
N GLU A 809 -8.23 -46.71 -31.81
CA GLU A 809 -7.89 -45.44 -32.46
C GLU A 809 -7.36 -44.38 -31.47
N SER A 810 -7.91 -44.29 -30.25
CA SER A 810 -7.40 -43.32 -29.24
C SER A 810 -6.05 -43.72 -28.65
N THR A 811 -5.71 -45.01 -28.67
CA THR A 811 -4.37 -45.50 -28.35
C THR A 811 -3.40 -45.34 -29.53
N VAL A 812 -3.86 -45.55 -30.78
CA VAL A 812 -3.10 -45.34 -32.03
C VAL A 812 -2.83 -43.86 -32.32
N ARG A 813 -3.77 -42.96 -32.02
CA ARG A 813 -3.59 -41.48 -32.10
C ARG A 813 -2.67 -40.92 -31.02
N GLY A 814 -2.12 -41.76 -30.14
CA GLY A 814 -1.20 -41.37 -29.09
C GLY A 814 -1.86 -40.51 -28.01
N SER A 815 -1.38 -40.63 -26.77
CA SER A 815 -1.78 -39.69 -25.72
C SER A 815 -1.18 -38.32 -26.00
N TYR A 816 -1.89 -37.48 -26.75
CA TYR A 816 -1.47 -36.13 -27.11
C TYR A 816 -1.02 -35.36 -25.87
N LYS A 817 0.25 -34.95 -25.86
CA LYS A 817 0.82 -34.17 -24.75
C LYS A 817 0.27 -32.75 -24.85
N LYS A 818 -0.62 -32.35 -23.92
CA LYS A 818 -1.13 -30.96 -23.77
C LYS A 818 0.00 -29.97 -23.59
N ALA A 819 -0.14 -28.69 -23.97
CA ALA A 819 0.86 -27.60 -23.86
C ALA A 819 1.73 -27.58 -22.58
N GLY A 820 3.01 -27.19 -22.72
CA GLY A 820 4.02 -27.12 -21.64
C GLY A 820 3.65 -26.11 -20.57
N LEU A 821 4.16 -26.26 -19.35
CA LEU A 821 3.99 -25.20 -18.34
C LEU A 821 4.56 -23.88 -18.86
N TRP A 822 5.74 -23.91 -19.48
CA TRP A 822 6.33 -22.73 -20.13
C TRP A 822 5.52 -22.24 -21.34
N THR A 823 5.03 -23.15 -22.18
CA THR A 823 4.20 -22.79 -23.34
C THR A 823 2.88 -22.14 -22.90
N GLN A 824 2.21 -22.72 -21.89
CA GLN A 824 1.01 -22.17 -21.27
C GLN A 824 1.30 -20.79 -20.69
N PHE A 825 2.40 -20.64 -19.93
CA PHE A 825 2.81 -19.35 -19.40
C PHE A 825 3.02 -18.30 -20.51
N LYS A 826 3.72 -18.64 -21.60
CA LYS A 826 3.92 -17.72 -22.74
C LYS A 826 2.60 -17.32 -23.40
N ILE A 827 1.69 -18.29 -23.62
CA ILE A 827 0.37 -18.05 -24.22
C ILE A 827 -0.49 -17.15 -23.33
N LEU A 828 -0.60 -17.48 -22.04
CA LEU A 828 -1.38 -16.74 -21.06
C LEU A 828 -0.81 -15.34 -20.83
N SER A 829 0.51 -15.21 -20.80
CA SER A 829 1.22 -13.93 -20.72
C SER A 829 0.92 -13.04 -21.92
N GLY A 830 0.96 -13.59 -23.13
CA GLY A 830 0.55 -12.87 -24.34
C GLY A 830 -0.92 -12.45 -24.30
N ARG A 831 -1.81 -13.30 -23.78
CA ARG A 831 -3.23 -13.00 -23.57
C ARG A 831 -3.43 -11.86 -22.56
N ALA A 832 -2.76 -11.94 -21.41
CA ALA A 832 -2.83 -10.94 -20.34
C ALA A 832 -2.27 -9.58 -20.80
N PHE A 833 -1.13 -9.58 -21.51
CA PHE A 833 -0.55 -8.35 -22.05
C PHE A 833 -1.46 -7.70 -23.10
N LYS A 834 -2.06 -8.48 -24.01
CA LYS A 834 -3.04 -7.94 -24.97
C LYS A 834 -4.27 -7.35 -24.27
N ASN A 835 -4.74 -8.00 -23.21
CA ASN A 835 -5.85 -7.48 -22.40
C ASN A 835 -5.48 -6.12 -21.79
N LEU A 836 -4.34 -6.04 -21.10
CA LEU A 836 -3.84 -4.80 -20.50
C LEU A 836 -3.63 -3.67 -21.53
N TYR A 837 -3.06 -3.99 -22.69
CA TYR A 837 -2.81 -2.99 -23.74
C TYR A 837 -4.10 -2.48 -24.41
N ARG A 838 -5.13 -3.33 -24.53
CA ARG A 838 -6.39 -2.98 -25.19
C ARG A 838 -7.42 -2.36 -24.25
N ASP A 839 -7.22 -2.48 -22.93
CA ASP A 839 -7.97 -1.77 -21.89
C ASP A 839 -7.01 -0.90 -21.06
N PRO A 840 -6.50 0.20 -21.63
CA PRO A 840 -5.45 0.98 -20.99
C PRO A 840 -5.98 1.98 -19.95
N ILE A 841 -7.30 2.06 -19.74
CA ILE A 841 -7.93 3.09 -18.88
C ILE A 841 -7.38 3.00 -17.46
N LEU A 842 -7.33 1.79 -16.90
CA LEU A 842 -6.81 1.58 -15.54
C LEU A 842 -5.33 1.96 -15.44
N MET A 843 -4.52 1.60 -16.43
CA MET A 843 -3.09 1.92 -16.47
C MET A 843 -2.85 3.43 -16.59
N PHE A 844 -3.56 4.11 -17.51
CA PHE A 844 -3.47 5.56 -17.67
C PHE A 844 -3.94 6.31 -16.42
N ALA A 845 -5.00 5.83 -15.77
CA ALA A 845 -5.47 6.42 -14.51
C ALA A 845 -4.40 6.35 -13.42
N HIS A 846 -3.74 5.19 -13.24
CA HIS A 846 -2.67 5.05 -12.25
C HIS A 846 -1.43 5.91 -12.58
N PHE A 847 -1.04 6.00 -13.85
CA PHE A 847 0.14 6.76 -14.26
C PHE A 847 -0.12 8.28 -14.18
N GLY A 848 -1.28 8.72 -14.68
CA GLY A 848 -1.70 10.11 -14.61
C GLY A 848 -1.88 10.58 -13.17
N LEU A 849 -2.54 9.78 -12.33
CA LEU A 849 -2.72 10.09 -10.91
C LEU A 849 -1.38 10.19 -10.17
N ALA A 850 -0.42 9.31 -10.46
CA ALA A 850 0.92 9.38 -9.86
C ALA A 850 1.64 10.69 -10.19
N ILE A 851 1.59 11.15 -11.44
CA ILE A 851 2.23 12.42 -11.84
C ILE A 851 1.53 13.63 -11.19
N VAL A 852 0.20 13.67 -11.23
CA VAL A 852 -0.58 14.77 -10.63
C VAL A 852 -0.34 14.85 -9.12
N LEU A 853 -0.36 13.72 -8.43
CA LEU A 853 -0.09 13.67 -6.99
C LEU A 853 1.37 14.02 -6.68
N ALA A 854 2.32 13.64 -7.54
CA ALA A 854 3.72 14.01 -7.37
C ALA A 854 3.91 15.52 -7.44
N LEU A 855 3.32 16.18 -8.45
CA LEU A 855 3.37 17.63 -8.57
C LEU A 855 2.68 18.31 -7.39
N PHE A 856 1.53 17.80 -6.96
CA PHE A 856 0.81 18.31 -5.79
C PHE A 856 1.66 18.22 -4.51
N CYS A 857 2.27 17.06 -4.23
CA CYS A 857 3.16 16.90 -3.07
C CYS A 857 4.41 17.77 -3.18
N GLY A 858 5.00 17.87 -4.39
CA GLY A 858 6.17 18.68 -4.65
C GLY A 858 5.95 20.18 -4.43
N VAL A 859 4.74 20.68 -4.74
CA VAL A 859 4.36 22.07 -4.46
C VAL A 859 4.11 22.29 -2.97
N LEU A 860 3.41 21.37 -2.30
CA LEU A 860 3.07 21.51 -0.88
C LEU A 860 4.29 21.47 0.04
N TYR A 861 5.26 20.60 -0.27
CA TYR A 861 6.45 20.36 0.54
C TYR A 861 7.72 20.91 -0.14
N HIS A 862 7.60 21.95 -0.95
CA HIS A 862 8.72 22.49 -1.71
C HIS A 862 9.83 23.04 -0.80
N GLY A 863 11.08 22.63 -1.05
CA GLY A 863 12.27 23.22 -0.42
C GLY A 863 12.30 23.07 1.10
N VAL A 864 12.22 21.84 1.62
CA VAL A 864 12.13 21.60 3.06
C VAL A 864 13.44 21.96 3.78
N THR A 865 13.36 22.85 4.76
CA THR A 865 14.47 23.32 5.60
C THR A 865 14.98 22.26 6.59
N ASN A 866 16.19 22.45 7.14
CA ASN A 866 16.80 21.55 8.14
C ASN A 866 16.50 21.98 9.59
N ASP A 867 15.29 22.45 9.85
CA ASP A 867 14.80 22.88 11.15
C ASP A 867 13.71 21.91 11.67
N ILE A 868 13.18 22.15 12.87
CA ILE A 868 12.15 21.29 13.48
C ILE A 868 10.87 21.23 12.62
N ALA A 869 10.46 22.35 12.01
CA ALA A 869 9.31 22.37 11.12
C ALA A 869 9.60 21.54 9.85
N GLY A 870 10.79 21.67 9.30
CA GLY A 870 11.25 20.86 8.17
C GLY A 870 11.32 19.36 8.48
N PHE A 871 11.67 18.98 9.71
CA PHE A 871 11.59 17.59 10.17
C PHE A 871 10.14 17.07 10.15
N GLN A 872 9.19 17.82 10.71
CA GLN A 872 7.77 17.45 10.70
C GLN A 872 7.21 17.35 9.28
N ASN A 873 7.60 18.26 8.39
CA ASN A 873 7.21 18.24 6.98
C ASN A 873 7.69 16.96 6.27
N ARG A 874 8.92 16.49 6.53
CA ARG A 874 9.43 15.21 5.99
C ARG A 874 8.63 14.00 6.50
N LEU A 875 8.35 13.97 7.81
CA LEU A 875 7.53 12.92 8.42
C LEU A 875 6.12 12.86 7.82
N GLY A 876 5.49 14.03 7.64
CA GLY A 876 4.17 14.17 7.03
C GLY A 876 4.15 13.75 5.56
N LEU A 877 5.17 14.15 4.80
CA LEU A 877 5.34 13.76 3.40
C LEU A 877 5.42 12.24 3.25
N PHE A 878 6.30 11.55 3.97
CA PHE A 878 6.42 10.09 3.85
C PHE A 878 5.14 9.37 4.25
N PHE A 879 4.45 9.83 5.29
CA PHE A 879 3.18 9.25 5.71
C PHE A 879 2.10 9.42 4.62
N PHE A 880 2.05 10.60 3.98
CA PHE A 880 1.12 10.89 2.90
C PHE A 880 1.41 10.07 1.64
N ILE A 881 2.67 9.96 1.24
CA ILE A 881 3.10 9.13 0.10
C ILE A 881 2.67 7.68 0.29
N LEU A 882 3.01 7.07 1.44
CA LEU A 882 2.63 5.69 1.73
C LEU A 882 1.12 5.50 1.78
N SER A 883 0.37 6.46 2.32
CA SER A 883 -1.10 6.40 2.35
C SER A 883 -1.68 6.38 0.94
N LEU A 884 -1.25 7.29 0.08
CA LEU A 884 -1.71 7.37 -1.31
C LEU A 884 -1.43 6.07 -2.08
N PHE A 885 -0.20 5.55 -2.01
CA PHE A 885 0.15 4.31 -2.68
C PHE A 885 -0.56 3.09 -2.07
N GLY A 886 -0.73 3.06 -0.75
CA GLY A 886 -1.40 1.97 -0.04
C GLY A 886 -2.86 1.84 -0.46
N PHE A 887 -3.62 2.94 -0.41
CA PHE A 887 -5.03 2.92 -0.85
C PHE A 887 -5.18 2.74 -2.36
N SER A 888 -4.24 3.23 -3.17
CA SER A 888 -4.21 2.95 -4.61
C SER A 888 -4.05 1.45 -4.92
N CYS A 889 -3.50 0.65 -3.99
CA CYS A 889 -3.39 -0.79 -4.15
C CYS A 889 -4.73 -1.54 -4.09
N LEU A 890 -5.82 -0.92 -3.61
CA LEU A 890 -7.16 -1.52 -3.59
C LEU A 890 -7.68 -1.87 -5.00
N THR A 891 -7.21 -1.20 -6.04
CA THR A 891 -7.58 -1.54 -7.43
C THR A 891 -7.13 -2.94 -7.85
N SER A 892 -6.16 -3.55 -7.15
CA SER A 892 -5.75 -4.94 -7.37
C SER A 892 -6.86 -5.96 -7.02
N LEU A 893 -7.91 -5.55 -6.30
CA LEU A 893 -9.07 -6.41 -6.05
C LEU A 893 -9.80 -6.83 -7.32
N GLY A 894 -9.91 -5.91 -8.30
CA GLY A 894 -10.65 -6.15 -9.55
C GLY A 894 -9.99 -7.17 -10.48
N VAL A 895 -8.67 -7.37 -10.34
CA VAL A 895 -7.86 -8.19 -11.25
C VAL A 895 -8.37 -9.64 -11.32
N PHE A 896 -8.49 -10.31 -10.18
CA PHE A 896 -8.97 -11.69 -10.16
C PHE A 896 -10.49 -11.77 -10.02
N ALA A 897 -11.12 -10.83 -9.32
CA ALA A 897 -12.56 -10.83 -9.11
C ALA A 897 -13.35 -10.86 -10.43
N ASN A 898 -12.94 -10.05 -11.41
CA ASN A 898 -13.62 -9.95 -12.71
C ASN A 898 -13.40 -11.19 -13.60
N GLU A 899 -12.26 -11.88 -13.46
CA GLU A 899 -11.93 -13.06 -14.27
C GLU A 899 -12.19 -14.40 -13.57
N ARG A 900 -12.63 -14.36 -12.30
CA ARG A 900 -12.79 -15.56 -11.47
C ARG A 900 -13.66 -16.62 -12.15
N ALA A 901 -14.79 -16.22 -12.70
CA ALA A 901 -15.72 -17.13 -13.35
C ALA A 901 -15.07 -17.81 -14.58
N LEU A 902 -14.37 -17.02 -15.40
CA LEU A 902 -13.63 -17.52 -16.56
C LEU A 902 -12.52 -18.51 -16.15
N PHE A 903 -11.73 -18.17 -15.13
CA PHE A 903 -10.67 -19.04 -14.61
C PHE A 903 -11.22 -20.38 -14.11
N VAL A 904 -12.31 -20.35 -13.35
CA VAL A 904 -12.96 -21.56 -12.82
C VAL A 904 -13.43 -22.45 -13.97
N ARG A 905 -14.05 -21.89 -15.01
CA ARG A 905 -14.50 -22.63 -16.20
C ARG A 905 -13.35 -23.22 -17.02
N GLU A 906 -12.34 -22.42 -17.34
CA GLU A 906 -11.17 -22.87 -18.10
C GLU A 906 -10.40 -23.97 -17.34
N ARG A 907 -10.41 -23.92 -16.01
CA ARG A 907 -9.86 -24.96 -15.14
C ARG A 907 -10.69 -26.25 -15.18
N SER A 908 -12.02 -26.20 -15.24
CA SER A 908 -12.91 -27.40 -15.35
C SER A 908 -12.62 -28.20 -16.59
N ASN A 909 -12.51 -27.46 -17.70
CA ASN A 909 -12.30 -28.02 -19.03
C ASN A 909 -10.79 -28.31 -19.27
N GLY A 910 -9.93 -28.02 -18.29
CA GLY A 910 -8.53 -28.40 -18.28
C GLY A 910 -7.67 -27.69 -19.32
N TYR A 911 -7.89 -26.38 -19.51
CA TYR A 911 -7.14 -25.53 -20.45
C TYR A 911 -5.69 -25.32 -20.00
N TYR A 912 -5.44 -25.04 -18.71
CA TYR A 912 -4.10 -24.75 -18.18
C TYR A 912 -3.97 -25.05 -16.68
N SER A 913 -2.73 -25.07 -16.19
CA SER A 913 -2.43 -25.18 -14.75
C SER A 913 -2.71 -23.86 -14.01
N PRO A 914 -3.26 -23.89 -12.78
CA PRO A 914 -3.44 -22.70 -11.96
C PRO A 914 -2.15 -21.89 -11.74
N LEU A 915 -1.01 -22.58 -11.67
CA LEU A 915 0.30 -21.95 -11.47
C LEU A 915 0.65 -21.01 -12.64
N THR A 916 0.45 -21.45 -13.88
CA THR A 916 0.83 -20.67 -15.08
C THR A 916 -0.06 -19.46 -15.27
N TYR A 917 -1.34 -19.56 -14.91
CA TYR A 917 -2.26 -18.42 -14.83
C TYR A 917 -1.83 -17.42 -13.77
N PHE A 918 -1.57 -17.90 -12.54
CA PHE A 918 -1.17 -17.04 -11.42
C PHE A 918 0.11 -16.26 -11.74
N THR A 919 1.16 -16.93 -12.22
CA THR A 919 2.43 -16.29 -12.56
C THR A 919 2.29 -15.32 -13.72
N SER A 920 1.47 -15.65 -14.72
CA SER A 920 1.19 -14.75 -15.85
C SER A 920 0.50 -13.47 -15.38
N LYS A 921 -0.50 -13.58 -14.51
CA LYS A 921 -1.20 -12.42 -13.94
C LYS A 921 -0.33 -11.59 -13.02
N LEU A 922 0.45 -12.25 -12.15
CA LEU A 922 1.38 -11.56 -11.26
C LEU A 922 2.35 -10.67 -12.05
N LEU A 923 2.95 -11.20 -13.12
CA LEU A 923 3.98 -10.47 -13.88
C LEU A 923 3.39 -9.33 -14.73
N PHE A 924 2.30 -9.59 -15.47
CA PHE A 924 1.78 -8.63 -16.45
C PHE A 924 0.78 -7.63 -15.87
N ASP A 925 0.24 -7.87 -14.68
CA ASP A 925 -0.70 -6.95 -14.03
C ASP A 925 -0.02 -6.15 -12.91
N ILE A 926 0.66 -6.82 -11.98
CA ILE A 926 1.29 -6.16 -10.82
C ILE A 926 2.49 -5.31 -11.25
N LEU A 927 3.37 -5.78 -12.15
CA LEU A 927 4.56 -4.99 -12.49
C LEU A 927 4.23 -3.64 -13.15
N PRO A 928 3.42 -3.57 -14.24
CA PRO A 928 3.13 -2.29 -14.87
C PRO A 928 2.38 -1.33 -13.93
N LEU A 929 1.44 -1.84 -13.13
CA LEU A 929 0.57 -1.01 -12.30
C LEU A 929 1.15 -0.66 -10.92
N ARG A 930 2.16 -1.38 -10.42
CA ARG A 930 2.73 -1.18 -9.07
C ARG A 930 4.20 -0.82 -9.04
N VAL A 931 4.96 -1.13 -10.09
CA VAL A 931 6.38 -0.76 -10.15
C VAL A 931 6.55 0.59 -10.82
N VAL A 932 5.89 0.83 -11.96
CA VAL A 932 6.07 2.08 -12.74
C VAL A 932 5.59 3.34 -11.98
N PRO A 933 4.42 3.36 -11.29
CA PRO A 933 3.96 4.57 -10.64
C PRO A 933 4.89 5.10 -9.52
N PRO A 934 5.49 4.27 -8.65
CA PRO A 934 6.56 4.71 -7.74
C PRO A 934 7.76 5.37 -8.43
N PHE A 935 8.19 4.89 -9.59
CA PHE A 935 9.28 5.53 -10.35
C PHE A 935 8.87 6.90 -10.87
N LEU A 936 7.67 7.03 -11.45
CA LEU A 936 7.16 8.31 -11.95
C LEU A 936 6.96 9.31 -10.81
N PHE A 937 6.35 8.87 -9.71
CA PHE A 937 6.10 9.71 -8.56
C PHE A 937 7.40 10.12 -7.85
N GLY A 938 8.22 9.13 -7.48
CA GLY A 938 9.44 9.34 -6.73
C GLY A 938 10.49 10.13 -7.52
N GLY A 939 10.57 9.91 -8.83
CA GLY A 939 11.43 10.67 -9.73
C GLY A 939 11.06 12.16 -9.83
N CYS A 940 9.83 12.56 -9.49
CA CYS A 940 9.43 13.97 -9.45
C CYS A 940 9.49 14.55 -8.03
N VAL A 941 8.88 13.87 -7.05
CA VAL A 941 8.76 14.39 -5.67
C VAL A 941 10.11 14.56 -4.99
N TYR A 942 11.04 13.63 -5.21
CA TYR A 942 12.33 13.64 -4.52
C TYR A 942 13.09 14.95 -4.71
N PHE A 943 13.08 15.47 -5.94
CA PHE A 943 13.77 16.71 -6.29
C PHE A 943 12.95 17.95 -5.96
N LEU A 944 11.63 17.93 -6.17
CA LEU A 944 10.76 19.10 -5.88
C LEU A 944 10.75 19.44 -4.38
N VAL A 945 10.79 18.42 -3.52
CA VAL A 945 10.81 18.60 -2.07
C VAL A 945 12.19 19.02 -1.55
N GLY A 946 13.26 18.60 -2.23
CA GLY A 946 14.63 18.82 -1.76
C GLY A 946 15.07 17.81 -0.69
N LEU A 947 14.78 16.52 -0.92
CA LEU A 947 15.30 15.42 -0.08
C LEU A 947 16.82 15.26 -0.26
N VAL A 948 17.48 14.50 0.63
CA VAL A 948 18.95 14.38 0.64
C VAL A 948 19.50 13.95 -0.74
N PRO A 949 20.38 14.73 -1.40
CA PRO A 949 20.72 14.53 -2.82
C PRO A 949 21.73 13.40 -3.11
N GLY A 950 21.62 12.26 -2.43
CA GLY A 950 22.51 11.12 -2.64
C GLY A 950 21.95 10.02 -3.54
N VAL A 951 22.82 9.44 -4.38
CA VAL A 951 22.42 8.37 -5.32
C VAL A 951 21.93 7.13 -4.56
N ALA A 952 22.64 6.73 -3.51
CA ALA A 952 22.25 5.58 -2.71
C ALA A 952 20.92 5.84 -1.97
N GLU A 953 20.76 7.04 -1.43
CA GLU A 953 19.58 7.50 -0.72
C GLU A 953 18.33 7.55 -1.64
N PHE A 954 18.49 8.01 -2.88
CA PHE A 954 17.44 7.99 -3.89
C PHE A 954 17.00 6.57 -4.24
N TRP A 955 17.95 5.66 -4.52
CA TRP A 955 17.60 4.29 -4.88
C TRP A 955 17.01 3.49 -3.72
N LYS A 956 17.44 3.77 -2.49
CA LYS A 956 16.81 3.25 -1.27
C LYS A 956 15.38 3.75 -1.13
N PHE A 957 15.14 5.04 -1.36
CA PHE A 957 13.79 5.64 -1.37
C PHE A 957 12.87 4.95 -2.40
N ILE A 958 13.32 4.81 -3.65
CA ILE A 958 12.55 4.13 -4.71
C ILE A 958 12.32 2.65 -4.37
N LEU A 959 13.34 1.94 -3.88
CA LEU A 959 13.23 0.55 -3.46
C LEU A 959 12.15 0.37 -2.39
N THR A 960 12.13 1.25 -1.37
CA THR A 960 11.12 1.20 -0.32
C THR A 960 9.71 1.41 -0.88
N LEU A 961 9.51 2.38 -1.77
CA LEU A 961 8.19 2.62 -2.39
C LEU A 961 7.72 1.45 -3.26
N VAL A 962 8.62 0.84 -4.04
CA VAL A 962 8.31 -0.32 -4.88
C VAL A 962 7.96 -1.53 -4.02
N LEU A 963 8.79 -1.86 -3.02
CA LEU A 963 8.52 -3.00 -2.13
C LEU A 963 7.24 -2.80 -1.32
N PHE A 964 6.98 -1.58 -0.83
CA PHE A 964 5.73 -1.25 -0.17
C PHE A 964 4.52 -1.47 -1.09
N SER A 965 4.56 -0.97 -2.33
CA SER A 965 3.46 -1.15 -3.28
C SER A 965 3.24 -2.61 -3.65
N LEU A 966 4.31 -3.39 -3.80
CA LEU A 966 4.25 -4.83 -4.04
C LEU A 966 3.66 -5.58 -2.84
N ALA A 967 4.12 -5.29 -1.62
CA ALA A 967 3.61 -5.92 -0.41
C ALA A 967 2.12 -5.60 -0.19
N ALA A 968 1.73 -4.33 -0.27
CA ALA A 968 0.33 -3.91 -0.16
C ALA A 968 -0.56 -4.53 -1.24
N SER A 969 -0.11 -4.52 -2.49
CA SER A 969 -0.85 -5.13 -3.61
C SER A 969 -0.99 -6.64 -3.44
N SER A 970 0.04 -7.34 -2.96
CA SER A 970 -0.02 -8.79 -2.70
C SER A 970 -1.00 -9.16 -1.58
N ALA A 971 -1.09 -8.36 -0.51
CA ALA A 971 -2.05 -8.54 0.57
C ALA A 971 -3.49 -8.35 0.06
N VAL A 972 -3.74 -7.31 -0.74
CA VAL A 972 -5.04 -7.06 -1.37
C VAL A 972 -5.39 -8.16 -2.39
N PHE A 973 -4.42 -8.62 -3.17
CA PHE A 973 -4.62 -9.68 -4.15
C PHE A 973 -4.98 -11.02 -3.48
N PHE A 974 -4.38 -11.33 -2.33
CA PHE A 974 -4.79 -12.47 -1.51
C PHE A 974 -6.26 -12.38 -1.11
N ILE A 975 -6.72 -11.20 -0.66
CA ILE A 975 -8.12 -10.95 -0.30
C ILE A 975 -9.05 -11.15 -1.52
N SER A 976 -8.65 -10.69 -2.71
CA SER A 976 -9.39 -10.87 -3.97
C SER A 976 -9.62 -12.35 -4.31
N ILE A 977 -8.63 -13.21 -4.03
CA ILE A 977 -8.74 -14.65 -4.29
C ILE A 977 -9.55 -15.34 -3.17
N ALA A 978 -9.31 -14.93 -1.91
CA ALA A 978 -9.94 -15.52 -0.74
C ALA A 978 -11.44 -15.25 -0.67
N VAL A 979 -11.86 -14.01 -0.92
CA VAL A 979 -13.25 -13.55 -0.82
C VAL A 979 -13.91 -13.63 -2.20
N ARG A 980 -15.12 -14.20 -2.25
CA ARG A 980 -15.89 -14.37 -3.50
C ARG A 980 -16.64 -13.11 -3.91
N ASP A 981 -17.23 -12.45 -2.92
CA ASP A 981 -18.02 -11.25 -3.12
C ASP A 981 -17.11 -10.03 -3.19
N THR A 982 -17.26 -9.22 -4.24
CA THR A 982 -16.44 -8.03 -4.47
C THR A 982 -16.71 -6.94 -3.45
N GLY A 983 -17.97 -6.81 -3.00
CA GLY A 983 -18.36 -5.86 -1.96
C GLY A 983 -17.64 -6.15 -0.64
N LEU A 984 -17.76 -7.39 -0.15
CA LEU A 984 -17.05 -7.85 1.04
C LEU A 984 -15.52 -7.77 0.89
N ALA A 985 -14.97 -8.11 -0.28
CA ALA A 985 -13.53 -8.04 -0.52
C ALA A 985 -13.01 -6.60 -0.41
N ASN A 986 -13.77 -5.61 -0.92
CA ASN A 986 -13.41 -4.20 -0.81
C ASN A 986 -13.44 -3.69 0.64
N LEU A 987 -14.45 -4.10 1.41
CA LEU A 987 -14.53 -3.78 2.84
C LEU A 987 -13.33 -4.35 3.61
N VAL A 988 -13.03 -5.64 3.44
CA VAL A 988 -11.91 -6.32 4.11
C VAL A 988 -10.57 -5.73 3.67
N GLY A 989 -10.40 -5.43 2.38
CA GLY A 989 -9.21 -4.77 1.85
C GLY A 989 -8.99 -3.40 2.47
N SER A 990 -10.03 -2.56 2.52
CA SER A 990 -9.96 -1.22 3.10
C SER A 990 -9.66 -1.25 4.61
N LEU A 991 -10.28 -2.17 5.35
CA LEU A 991 -9.99 -2.37 6.78
C LEU A 991 -8.56 -2.85 7.01
N THR A 992 -8.04 -3.71 6.14
CA THR A 992 -6.64 -4.17 6.22
C THR A 992 -5.66 -3.01 5.99
N MET A 993 -5.94 -2.12 5.03
CA MET A 993 -5.13 -0.91 4.81
C MET A 993 -5.20 0.04 5.99
N LEU A 994 -6.39 0.31 6.53
CA LEU A 994 -6.59 1.19 7.68
C LEU A 994 -5.88 0.66 8.94
N PHE A 995 -5.99 -0.64 9.19
CA PHE A 995 -5.28 -1.32 10.28
C PHE A 995 -3.77 -1.15 10.11
N SER A 996 -3.24 -1.44 8.91
CA SER A 996 -1.80 -1.32 8.65
C SER A 996 -1.32 0.13 8.84
N LEU A 997 -2.10 1.12 8.37
CA LEU A 997 -1.83 2.55 8.54
C LEU A 997 -1.81 2.99 10.01
N LEU A 998 -2.74 2.49 10.84
CA LEU A 998 -2.81 2.81 12.27
C LEU A 998 -1.50 2.49 13.00
N PHE A 999 -0.87 1.37 12.64
CA PHE A 999 0.37 0.89 13.23
C PHE A 999 1.65 1.40 12.52
N ALA A 1000 1.56 2.38 11.62
CA ALA A 1000 2.72 2.91 10.88
C ALA A 1000 3.84 3.49 11.78
N GLY A 1001 3.52 3.92 13.00
CA GLY A 1001 4.47 4.45 13.99
C GLY A 1001 4.37 5.97 14.20
N LEU A 1002 3.62 6.69 13.36
CA LEU A 1002 3.34 8.13 13.56
C LEU A 1002 2.09 8.37 14.43
N LEU A 1003 1.03 7.60 14.22
CA LEU A 1003 -0.26 7.77 14.91
C LEU A 1003 -0.26 7.21 16.34
N ILE A 1004 0.50 6.13 16.54
CA ILE A 1004 0.66 5.47 17.83
C ILE A 1004 2.15 5.27 18.07
N ASN A 1005 2.67 5.82 19.16
CA ASN A 1005 4.06 5.64 19.57
C ASN A 1005 4.30 4.20 20.06
N ARG A 1006 5.37 3.57 19.57
CA ARG A 1006 5.79 2.18 19.87
C ARG A 1006 5.86 1.88 21.37
N ASP A 1007 6.42 2.79 22.16
CA ASP A 1007 6.68 2.54 23.59
C ASP A 1007 5.38 2.50 24.41
N ARG A 1008 4.33 3.15 23.91
CA ARG A 1008 2.99 3.16 24.52
C ARG A 1008 2.16 1.93 24.17
N ILE A 1009 2.57 1.12 23.19
CA ILE A 1009 1.85 -0.11 22.82
C ILE A 1009 2.09 -1.19 23.88
N PRO A 1010 1.03 -1.78 24.47
CA PRO A 1010 1.17 -2.88 25.42
C PRO A 1010 1.97 -4.04 24.83
N GLY A 1011 2.87 -4.65 25.61
CA GLY A 1011 3.81 -5.68 25.14
C GLY A 1011 3.18 -6.82 24.34
N TYR A 1012 1.95 -7.24 24.72
CA TYR A 1012 1.21 -8.30 24.03
C TYR A 1012 0.63 -7.91 22.66
N LEU A 1013 0.54 -6.62 22.32
CA LEU A 1013 0.10 -6.12 21.01
C LEU A 1013 1.24 -5.64 20.12
N ARG A 1014 2.47 -5.50 20.64
CA ARG A 1014 3.61 -4.97 19.87
C ARG A 1014 3.91 -5.76 18.60
N TRP A 1015 3.64 -7.06 18.58
CA TRP A 1015 3.86 -7.89 17.38
C TRP A 1015 3.00 -7.49 16.18
N LEU A 1016 1.84 -6.84 16.40
CA LEU A 1016 0.96 -6.36 15.33
C LEU A 1016 1.64 -5.30 14.45
N GLN A 1017 2.60 -4.57 15.03
CA GLN A 1017 3.39 -3.58 14.30
C GLN A 1017 4.27 -4.23 13.23
N HIS A 1018 4.80 -5.44 13.48
CA HIS A 1018 5.57 -6.19 12.48
C HIS A 1018 4.71 -6.75 11.33
N LEU A 1019 3.39 -6.84 11.51
CA LEU A 1019 2.46 -7.19 10.43
C LEU A 1019 2.16 -6.00 9.51
N SER A 1020 2.40 -4.76 9.98
CA SER A 1020 2.17 -3.54 9.22
C SER A 1020 3.29 -3.30 8.21
N PHE A 1021 2.98 -3.48 6.93
CA PHE A 1021 3.85 -3.05 5.84
C PHE A 1021 3.97 -1.52 5.76
N PHE A 1022 3.05 -0.76 6.36
CA PHE A 1022 3.21 0.69 6.50
C PHE A 1022 4.32 1.04 7.49
N HIS A 1023 4.41 0.32 8.62
CA HIS A 1023 5.45 0.57 9.62
C HIS A 1023 6.85 0.37 9.06
N ALA A 1024 7.10 -0.79 8.46
CA ALA A 1024 8.40 -1.10 7.87
C ALA A 1024 8.78 -0.12 6.75
N ALA A 1025 7.83 0.28 5.90
CA ALA A 1025 8.10 1.27 4.85
C ALA A 1025 8.35 2.67 5.43
N TYR A 1026 7.60 3.08 6.46
CA TYR A 1026 7.72 4.40 7.07
C TYR A 1026 9.04 4.55 7.83
N GLU A 1027 9.41 3.56 8.65
CA GLU A 1027 10.71 3.54 9.36
C GLU A 1027 11.87 3.53 8.37
N ALA A 1028 11.81 2.74 7.29
CA ALA A 1028 12.84 2.73 6.25
C ALA A 1028 12.99 4.08 5.53
N LEU A 1029 11.90 4.79 5.22
CA LEU A 1029 11.97 6.12 4.59
C LEU A 1029 12.58 7.16 5.53
N ILE A 1030 12.17 7.16 6.79
CA ILE A 1030 12.69 8.06 7.84
C ILE A 1030 14.18 7.83 8.05
N VAL A 1031 14.60 6.59 8.24
CA VAL A 1031 16.01 6.23 8.48
C VAL A 1031 16.86 6.58 7.27
N ASN A 1032 16.34 6.41 6.04
CA ASN A 1032 17.06 6.77 4.83
C ASN A 1032 17.31 8.28 4.69
N GLU A 1033 16.33 9.10 5.05
CA GLU A 1033 16.42 10.57 4.92
C GLU A 1033 17.15 11.23 6.11
N LEU A 1034 16.79 10.86 7.34
CA LEU A 1034 17.11 11.65 8.52
C LEU A 1034 18.39 11.19 9.23
N ARG A 1035 18.90 9.98 8.98
CA ARG A 1035 20.04 9.41 9.73
C ARG A 1035 21.29 10.29 9.74
N ASN A 1036 21.57 11.00 8.65
CA ASN A 1036 22.79 11.79 8.47
C ASN A 1036 22.54 13.30 8.52
N LEU A 1037 21.34 13.75 8.90
CA LEU A 1037 20.99 15.16 9.00
C LEU A 1037 21.18 15.67 10.43
N SER A 1038 21.73 16.87 10.57
CA SER A 1038 21.63 17.68 11.79
C SER A 1038 20.51 18.71 11.62
N LEU A 1039 19.66 18.84 12.62
CA LEU A 1039 18.63 19.87 12.66
C LEU A 1039 19.20 21.12 13.31
N LYS A 1040 18.97 22.28 12.70
CA LYS A 1040 19.30 23.59 13.26
C LYS A 1040 18.08 24.14 13.99
N GLU A 1041 18.20 24.30 15.30
CA GLU A 1041 17.19 24.97 16.11
C GLU A 1041 17.72 26.33 16.56
N HIS A 1042 17.05 27.40 16.11
CA HIS A 1042 17.31 28.75 16.62
C HIS A 1042 16.55 28.94 17.93
N LYS A 1043 17.24 28.87 19.07
CA LYS A 1043 16.63 29.10 20.38
C LYS A 1043 17.52 30.01 21.21
N TYR A 1044 16.90 31.00 21.88
CA TYR A 1044 17.61 31.97 22.73
C TYR A 1044 18.72 32.78 22.02
N GLY A 1045 18.63 32.96 20.70
CA GLY A 1045 19.63 33.70 19.92
C GLY A 1045 20.86 32.86 19.50
N ILE A 1046 20.82 31.54 19.69
CA ILE A 1046 21.90 30.60 19.36
C ILE A 1046 21.37 29.51 18.43
N ASP A 1047 22.21 29.07 17.49
CA ASP A 1047 21.94 27.95 16.57
C ASP A 1047 22.43 26.66 17.22
N ILE A 1048 21.50 25.86 17.75
CA ILE A 1048 21.80 24.54 18.33
C ILE A 1048 21.63 23.50 17.22
N GLU A 1049 22.69 22.76 16.91
CA GLU A 1049 22.63 21.66 15.93
C GLU A 1049 22.43 20.32 16.65
N VAL A 1050 21.24 19.73 16.53
CA VAL A 1050 20.90 18.43 17.12
C VAL A 1050 20.95 17.33 16.05
N PRO A 1051 21.68 16.22 16.25
CA PRO A 1051 21.65 15.10 15.33
C PRO A 1051 20.25 14.50 15.21
N ALA A 1052 19.68 14.39 14.01
CA ALA A 1052 18.32 13.88 13.84
C ALA A 1052 18.18 12.40 14.28
N ALA A 1053 19.27 11.64 14.35
CA ALA A 1053 19.29 10.27 14.86
C ALA A 1053 18.80 10.14 16.31
N SER A 1054 19.09 11.12 17.20
CA SER A 1054 18.63 11.09 18.59
C SER A 1054 17.12 11.36 18.71
N ILE A 1055 16.60 12.18 17.81
CA ILE A 1055 15.18 12.47 17.69
C ILE A 1055 14.42 11.23 17.19
N ILE A 1056 14.93 10.55 16.16
CA ILE A 1056 14.37 9.30 15.64
C ILE A 1056 14.25 8.24 16.75
N SER A 1057 15.29 8.07 17.58
CA SER A 1057 15.23 7.14 18.72
C SER A 1057 14.20 7.54 19.77
N SER A 1058 13.98 8.84 19.97
CA SER A 1058 12.96 9.35 20.90
C SER A 1058 11.53 9.07 20.42
N PHE A 1059 11.31 8.92 19.11
CA PHE A 1059 10.04 8.48 18.53
C PHE A 1059 9.86 6.94 18.51
N GLY A 1060 10.82 6.18 19.05
CA GLY A 1060 10.76 4.71 19.12
C GLY A 1060 11.17 3.99 17.84
N PHE A 1061 11.81 4.70 16.91
CA PHE A 1061 12.39 4.15 15.68
C PHE A 1061 13.87 3.82 15.85
N ASN A 1062 14.35 2.80 15.15
CA ASN A 1062 15.74 2.37 15.19
C ASN A 1062 16.53 2.96 14.00
N SER A 1063 17.53 3.79 14.29
CA SER A 1063 18.36 4.50 13.30
C SER A 1063 19.20 3.59 12.39
N GLN A 1064 19.30 2.29 12.69
CA GLN A 1064 20.01 1.30 11.88
C GLN A 1064 19.09 0.30 11.16
N ALA A 1065 17.77 0.44 11.28
CA ALA A 1065 16.79 -0.58 10.86
C ALA A 1065 16.57 -0.72 9.35
N PHE A 1066 17.16 0.16 8.51
CA PHE A 1066 16.85 0.24 7.08
C PHE A 1066 16.84 -1.12 6.36
N TRP A 1067 17.96 -1.85 6.37
CA TRP A 1067 18.03 -3.15 5.69
C TRP A 1067 17.34 -4.25 6.50
N PHE A 1068 17.64 -4.32 7.79
CA PHE A 1068 17.06 -5.28 8.72
C PHE A 1068 16.60 -4.55 9.98
N PRO A 1069 15.32 -4.65 10.38
CA PRO A 1069 14.31 -5.58 9.83
C PRO A 1069 13.48 -5.05 8.66
N ASP A 1070 13.52 -3.77 8.29
CA ASP A 1070 12.42 -3.14 7.55
C ASP A 1070 12.28 -3.62 6.09
N ILE A 1071 13.32 -3.43 5.28
CA ILE A 1071 13.30 -3.86 3.86
C ILE A 1071 13.11 -5.37 3.75
N VAL A 1072 13.74 -6.14 4.64
CA VAL A 1072 13.55 -7.59 4.72
C VAL A 1072 12.10 -7.94 5.06
N THR A 1073 11.45 -7.22 5.97
CA THR A 1073 10.04 -7.44 6.34
C THR A 1073 9.11 -7.15 5.16
N LEU A 1074 9.33 -6.06 4.42
CA LEU A 1074 8.54 -5.76 3.22
C LEU A 1074 8.67 -6.86 2.16
N ALA A 1075 9.90 -7.31 1.89
CA ALA A 1075 10.16 -8.39 0.95
C ALA A 1075 9.55 -9.73 1.43
N ALA A 1076 9.67 -10.03 2.72
CA ALA A 1076 9.10 -11.23 3.34
C ALA A 1076 7.57 -11.22 3.29
N LEU A 1077 6.92 -10.09 3.59
CA LEU A 1077 5.46 -9.95 3.49
C LEU A 1077 4.98 -10.12 2.04
N PHE A 1078 5.69 -9.53 1.07
CA PHE A 1078 5.39 -9.74 -0.36
C PHE A 1078 5.46 -11.23 -0.75
N VAL A 1079 6.54 -11.93 -0.38
CA VAL A 1079 6.70 -13.36 -0.67
C VAL A 1079 5.65 -14.19 0.07
N ALA A 1080 5.35 -13.88 1.33
CA ALA A 1080 4.37 -14.59 2.12
C ALA A 1080 2.95 -14.45 1.54
N PHE A 1081 2.48 -13.23 1.24
CA PHE A 1081 1.15 -13.03 0.67
C PHE A 1081 1.01 -13.57 -0.75
N THR A 1082 2.06 -13.49 -1.58
CA THR A 1082 2.04 -14.12 -2.92
C THR A 1082 2.00 -15.64 -2.84
N ALA A 1083 2.77 -16.26 -1.93
CA ALA A 1083 2.71 -17.70 -1.70
C ALA A 1083 1.34 -18.14 -1.16
N LEU A 1084 0.79 -17.41 -0.18
CA LEU A 1084 -0.55 -17.66 0.36
C LEU A 1084 -1.63 -17.53 -0.73
N SER A 1085 -1.51 -16.54 -1.62
CA SER A 1085 -2.39 -16.35 -2.77
C SER A 1085 -2.36 -17.55 -3.72
N LEU A 1086 -1.16 -18.04 -4.06
CA LEU A 1086 -1.00 -19.22 -4.91
C LEU A 1086 -1.58 -20.48 -4.26
N VAL A 1087 -1.24 -20.73 -3.00
CA VAL A 1087 -1.74 -21.89 -2.24
C VAL A 1087 -3.27 -21.85 -2.16
N TRP A 1088 -3.84 -20.68 -1.87
CA TRP A 1088 -5.29 -20.52 -1.78
C TRP A 1088 -5.98 -20.73 -3.13
N LEU A 1089 -5.42 -20.20 -4.22
CA LEU A 1089 -5.92 -20.40 -5.58
C LEU A 1089 -5.93 -21.89 -5.97
N VAL A 1090 -4.86 -22.62 -5.64
CA VAL A 1090 -4.73 -24.05 -5.99
C VAL A 1090 -5.66 -24.91 -5.14
N MET A 1091 -5.75 -24.66 -3.83
CA MET A 1091 -6.49 -25.50 -2.88
C MET A 1091 -7.98 -25.16 -2.78
N PHE A 1092 -8.33 -23.89 -2.58
CA PHE A 1092 -9.69 -23.47 -2.23
C PHE A 1092 -10.50 -22.90 -3.39
N VAL A 1093 -9.84 -22.32 -4.41
CA VAL A 1093 -10.52 -21.87 -5.63
C VAL A 1093 -10.68 -23.03 -6.60
N ARG A 1094 -11.60 -23.92 -6.24
CA ARG A 1094 -12.10 -25.01 -7.09
C ARG A 1094 -13.57 -24.78 -7.43
N GLU A 1095 -14.02 -25.42 -8.49
CA GLU A 1095 -15.45 -25.58 -8.76
C GLU A 1095 -16.14 -26.09 -7.50
N ARG A 1096 -17.30 -25.51 -7.18
CA ARG A 1096 -18.16 -26.15 -6.18
C ARG A 1096 -18.65 -27.44 -6.81
N LYS A 1097 -18.08 -28.57 -6.36
CA LYS A 1097 -18.69 -29.89 -6.49
C LYS A 1097 -20.13 -29.83 -6.01
#